data_AF-A0A2D4MKR2-F1
#
_entry.id   AF-A0A2D4MKR2-F1
#
_cell.length_a   1.000
_cell.length_b   1.000
_cell.length_c   1.000
_cell.angle_alpha   90.00
_cell.angle_beta   90.00
_cell.angle_gamma   90.00
#
_symmetry.space_group_name_H-M   'P 1'
#
loop_
_entity.id
_entity.type
_entity.pdbx_description
1 polymer ?
#
loop_
_entity_poly.entity_id
_entity_poly.type
_entity_poly.pdbx_seq_one_letter_code
_entity_poly.pdbx_strand_id
1 'polypeptide(L)'
;EKYCCTVEEAIISIGFRPPPCVYSQHGMDMGIVNAGNLPVYDDIQKELLQLCEDLIWNKDPDATEKLLHYAQTHAQGGKKVVQTDGWRNESVEERLEYALVKGIEKYVIEDTEEARQNKERYPRPLNIIEGPLMNGMKIVGDLFGAGKMFLPQVIKSARVMKKAVGHLIPFMEEEREKLRALSGSTEEDDPYQGTIVLATVKGDVHDIGKNIVGVVLGCNNFRVIDLGVMTPCDRILKAALENKADIIGLSGLITPSLDEMIFVAKEMERLEIRIPLLIGGATTSKTHTAVKIAPRYSAPVIHVLDASKSVVVCSQLLDESLKDDFFEEIREEYEDIRQDHYDSLKERKYLSLEQARNKRFYYDWKTENKPVKPQFLGTRVFEDYDLQKLVDYIDWKPFFDVWQLRGRYPNRGFPKIFNDKIVGEEAKKVYNEAQNLLKSLITENKLKAKGLIGFWPARSIKDDIYLYDTEEKLQNLESIAKFCGLRQQVEKDSGSTDPYYCLSDFISPLESGVSDYLGLFAVACFGVDELCKEYEKQSDDYSIIMVKALADRLAEAFAEELHERVRKEFWAYCKNEQLEFSDLRKIRYDGIRPAAGYPCQPDHTEKITMWRLANIEEATGIQLTESLAMFPASAVSGLYFSNPASRYFAVGKILKDQVEDYALRKNVPVAEIEKWLGPILGYDSE
;
A
#
# COMPACT_ATOMS: atom_id res chain seq x y z
N GLU A 1 12.85 -41.39 37.50
CA GLU A 1 14.26 -40.96 37.43
C GLU A 1 15.14 -41.90 36.63
N LYS A 2 15.29 -43.19 36.97
CA LYS A 2 16.07 -44.16 36.14
C LYS A 2 15.52 -44.45 34.72
N TYR A 3 14.26 -44.11 34.45
CA TYR A 3 13.64 -44.20 33.12
C TYR A 3 13.88 -42.95 32.24
N CYS A 4 14.22 -41.79 32.83
CA CYS A 4 14.44 -40.56 32.07
C CYS A 4 15.82 -40.51 31.41
N CYS A 5 16.86 -41.02 32.09
CA CYS A 5 18.23 -40.97 31.57
C CYS A 5 18.42 -41.87 30.33
N THR A 6 17.76 -43.02 30.26
CA THR A 6 17.91 -43.98 29.15
C THR A 6 17.24 -43.51 27.85
N VAL A 7 16.17 -42.72 27.97
CA VAL A 7 15.45 -42.14 26.83
C VAL A 7 16.21 -40.95 26.25
N GLU A 8 16.88 -40.17 27.09
CA GLU A 8 17.72 -39.04 26.66
C GLU A 8 18.96 -39.50 25.86
N GLU A 9 19.64 -40.57 26.31
CA GLU A 9 20.81 -41.13 25.60
C GLU A 9 20.43 -41.77 24.26
N ALA A 10 19.25 -42.40 24.17
CA ALA A 10 18.76 -42.97 22.91
C ALA A 10 18.38 -41.87 21.89
N ILE A 11 17.69 -40.81 22.33
CA ILE A 11 17.19 -39.72 21.48
C ILE A 11 18.32 -38.83 20.94
N ILE A 12 19.40 -38.64 21.70
CA ILE A 12 20.57 -37.87 21.25
C ILE A 12 21.32 -38.57 20.11
N SER A 13 21.27 -39.91 20.02
CA SER A 13 22.04 -40.69 19.04
C SER A 13 21.48 -40.67 17.61
N ILE A 14 20.23 -40.22 17.39
CA ILE A 14 19.50 -40.37 16.11
C ILE A 14 19.07 -39.05 15.46
N GLY A 15 19.36 -37.90 16.08
CA GLY A 15 19.08 -36.58 15.48
C GLY A 15 17.59 -36.23 15.33
N PHE A 16 16.68 -37.01 15.92
CA PHE A 16 15.24 -36.82 15.83
C PHE A 16 14.67 -36.18 17.10
N ARG A 17 13.82 -35.15 16.97
CA ARG A 17 13.06 -34.57 18.11
C ARG A 17 11.62 -34.28 17.68
N PRO A 18 10.60 -34.86 18.34
CA PRO A 18 9.20 -34.60 18.01
C PRO A 18 8.76 -33.20 18.49
N PRO A 19 7.71 -32.62 17.88
CA PRO A 19 7.27 -31.26 18.17
C PRO A 19 6.63 -31.11 19.57
N PRO A 20 6.69 -29.90 20.18
CA PRO A 20 6.28 -29.66 21.57
C PRO A 20 4.81 -29.99 21.88
N CYS A 21 3.95 -30.00 20.87
CA CYS A 21 2.50 -30.20 21.00
C CYS A 21 2.10 -31.61 21.47
N VAL A 22 2.94 -32.62 21.27
CA VAL A 22 2.62 -34.01 21.63
C VAL A 22 2.80 -34.27 23.13
N TYR A 23 3.72 -33.55 23.77
CA TYR A 23 4.06 -33.73 25.19
C TYR A 23 3.03 -33.11 26.16
N SER A 24 2.34 -32.06 25.72
CA SER A 24 1.38 -31.32 26.57
C SER A 24 0.05 -32.05 26.80
N GLN A 25 -0.34 -33.00 25.96
CA GLN A 25 -1.61 -33.73 26.11
C GLN A 25 -1.56 -34.83 27.19
N HIS A 26 -0.37 -35.22 27.65
CA HIS A 26 -0.18 -36.28 28.65
C HIS A 26 0.66 -35.85 29.87
N GLY A 27 0.79 -34.53 30.10
CA GLY A 27 1.30 -34.00 31.37
C GLY A 27 2.80 -33.68 31.44
N MET A 28 3.51 -33.58 30.30
CA MET A 28 4.84 -32.96 30.27
C MET A 28 4.70 -31.44 30.11
N ASP A 29 5.22 -30.71 31.08
CA ASP A 29 5.08 -29.27 31.28
C ASP A 29 6.33 -28.46 30.85
N MET A 30 7.48 -29.12 30.64
CA MET A 30 8.67 -28.50 30.04
C MET A 30 9.55 -29.50 29.29
N GLY A 31 10.07 -29.12 28.11
CA GLY A 31 11.09 -29.86 27.36
C GLY A 31 12.07 -28.91 26.66
N ILE A 32 13.37 -29.18 26.74
CA ILE A 32 14.41 -28.35 26.10
C ILE A 32 14.60 -28.84 24.65
N VAL A 33 14.14 -28.04 23.69
CA VAL A 33 14.21 -28.35 22.25
C VAL A 33 15.17 -27.43 21.49
N ASN A 34 15.88 -27.99 20.50
CA ASN A 34 16.65 -27.20 19.54
C ASN A 34 15.73 -26.84 18.36
N ALA A 35 15.33 -25.57 18.26
CA ALA A 35 14.32 -25.11 17.31
C ALA A 35 14.72 -25.24 15.83
N GLY A 36 16.01 -25.41 15.52
CA GLY A 36 16.52 -25.46 14.15
C GLY A 36 16.34 -26.80 13.41
N ASN A 37 15.98 -27.88 14.11
CA ASN A 37 15.91 -29.25 13.56
C ASN A 37 14.55 -29.94 13.82
N LEU A 38 13.44 -29.20 13.78
CA LEU A 38 12.10 -29.75 13.95
C LEU A 38 11.46 -30.01 12.57
N PRO A 39 11.36 -31.27 12.10
CA PRO A 39 10.61 -31.59 10.90
C PRO A 39 9.10 -31.38 11.13
N VAL A 40 8.35 -31.10 10.06
CA VAL A 40 6.88 -31.09 10.10
C VAL A 40 6.40 -32.52 10.38
N TYR A 41 5.39 -32.67 11.23
CA TYR A 41 4.94 -33.99 11.70
C TYR A 41 4.61 -34.96 10.56
N ASP A 42 3.96 -34.45 9.52
CA ASP A 42 3.53 -35.21 8.35
C ASP A 42 4.69 -35.60 7.40
N ASP A 43 5.84 -34.93 7.52
CA ASP A 43 7.04 -35.19 6.71
C ASP A 43 7.94 -36.27 7.35
N ILE A 44 7.61 -36.75 8.55
CA ILE A 44 8.34 -37.83 9.22
C ILE A 44 8.04 -39.14 8.48
N GLN A 45 9.11 -39.86 8.12
CA GLN A 45 9.00 -41.17 7.47
C GLN A 45 8.14 -42.12 8.33
N LYS A 46 7.10 -42.73 7.74
CA LYS A 46 6.04 -43.45 8.49
C LYS A 46 6.56 -44.51 9.47
N GLU A 47 7.62 -45.23 9.12
CA GLU A 47 8.23 -46.25 9.99
C GLU A 47 8.92 -45.63 11.22
N LEU A 48 9.63 -44.51 11.04
CA LEU A 48 10.23 -43.75 12.13
C LEU A 48 9.16 -43.06 12.99
N LEU A 49 8.11 -42.53 12.37
CA LEU A 49 6.98 -41.92 13.08
C LEU A 49 6.34 -42.93 14.03
N GLN A 50 6.04 -44.14 13.52
CA GLN A 50 5.46 -45.23 14.30
C GLN A 50 6.34 -45.61 15.50
N LEU A 51 7.66 -45.77 15.29
CA LEU A 51 8.60 -46.11 16.36
C LEU A 51 8.70 -45.00 17.43
N CYS A 52 8.66 -43.73 17.02
CA CYS A 52 8.65 -42.60 17.94
C CYS A 52 7.34 -42.50 18.72
N GLU A 53 6.21 -42.71 18.04
CA GLU A 53 4.87 -42.74 18.65
C GLU A 53 4.73 -43.88 19.67
N ASP A 54 5.21 -45.08 19.34
CA ASP A 54 5.16 -46.25 20.22
C ASP A 54 6.02 -46.05 21.47
N LEU A 55 7.15 -45.34 21.35
CA LEU A 55 8.00 -44.97 22.48
C LEU A 55 7.39 -43.85 23.34
N ILE A 56 6.92 -42.77 22.72
CA ILE A 56 6.38 -41.59 23.42
C ILE A 56 5.10 -41.94 24.16
N TRP A 57 4.25 -42.78 23.56
CA TRP A 57 2.99 -43.22 24.15
C TRP A 57 3.09 -44.54 24.91
N ASN A 58 4.30 -45.10 25.02
CA ASN A 58 4.58 -46.35 25.74
C ASN A 58 3.63 -47.49 25.32
N LYS A 59 3.38 -47.61 24.01
CA LYS A 59 2.47 -48.62 23.43
C LYS A 59 3.16 -49.98 23.28
N ASP A 60 4.48 -50.00 23.25
CA ASP A 60 5.29 -51.19 23.07
C ASP A 60 6.43 -51.22 24.12
N PRO A 61 6.51 -52.27 24.97
CA PRO A 61 7.57 -52.41 25.96
C PRO A 61 8.98 -52.53 25.36
N ASP A 62 9.11 -52.93 24.08
CA ASP A 62 10.39 -53.08 23.38
C ASP A 62 10.72 -51.87 22.47
N ALA A 63 9.94 -50.79 22.54
CA ALA A 63 10.08 -49.61 21.66
C ALA A 63 11.48 -48.98 21.71
N THR A 64 12.13 -49.01 22.88
CA THR A 64 13.47 -48.44 23.08
C THR A 64 14.53 -49.21 22.28
N GLU A 65 14.48 -50.55 22.30
CA GLU A 65 15.44 -51.38 21.56
C GLU A 65 15.22 -51.30 20.05
N LYS A 66 13.96 -51.24 19.60
CA LYS A 66 13.61 -51.09 18.18
C LYS A 66 14.07 -49.75 17.61
N LEU A 67 13.91 -48.66 18.36
CA LEU A 67 14.39 -47.33 17.95
C LEU A 67 15.93 -47.27 17.90
N LEU A 68 16.61 -47.88 18.87
CA LEU A 68 18.07 -48.00 18.89
C LEU A 68 18.60 -48.83 17.71
N HIS A 69 17.91 -49.92 17.35
CA HIS A 69 18.25 -50.73 16.18
C HIS A 69 18.08 -49.94 14.88
N TYR A 70 16.98 -49.20 14.74
CA TYR A 70 16.73 -48.29 13.61
C TYR A 70 17.82 -47.21 13.50
N ALA A 71 18.22 -46.61 14.62
CA ALA A 71 19.32 -45.66 14.67
C ALA A 71 20.64 -46.25 14.16
N GLN A 72 20.98 -47.46 14.61
CA GLN A 72 22.22 -48.15 14.21
C GLN A 72 22.24 -48.53 12.73
N THR A 73 21.08 -48.83 12.14
CA THR A 73 20.96 -49.15 10.70
C THR A 73 20.97 -47.91 9.81
N HIS A 74 20.54 -46.76 10.33
CA HIS A 74 20.40 -45.51 9.55
C HIS A 74 21.43 -44.40 9.92
N ALA A 75 22.38 -44.65 10.82
CA ALA A 75 23.38 -43.68 11.30
C ALA A 75 24.48 -43.26 10.29
N GLN A 76 24.48 -43.77 9.05
CA GLN A 76 25.47 -43.35 8.05
C GLN A 76 24.97 -42.17 7.20
N GLY A 77 25.42 -40.98 7.59
CA GLY A 77 25.76 -39.92 6.65
C GLY A 77 24.74 -38.80 6.51
N GLY A 78 24.94 -37.73 7.30
CA GLY A 78 24.47 -36.39 6.95
C GLY A 78 25.14 -35.91 5.67
N LYS A 79 24.65 -36.34 4.51
CA LYS A 79 24.93 -35.67 3.24
C LYS A 79 24.23 -34.32 3.30
N LYS A 80 24.99 -33.24 3.06
CA LYS A 80 24.43 -31.99 2.52
C LYS A 80 23.44 -32.39 1.44
N VAL A 81 22.15 -32.07 1.64
CA VAL A 81 21.15 -32.17 0.59
C VAL A 81 21.60 -31.21 -0.49
N VAL A 82 22.33 -31.73 -1.47
CA VAL A 82 22.34 -31.16 -2.80
C VAL A 82 20.88 -31.12 -3.19
N GLN A 83 20.32 -29.95 -3.49
CA GLN A 83 19.00 -29.83 -4.10
C GLN A 83 19.03 -30.64 -5.40
N THR A 84 18.70 -31.93 -5.30
CA THR A 84 18.26 -32.70 -6.45
C THR A 84 16.89 -32.14 -6.77
N ASP A 85 16.76 -31.51 -7.93
CA ASP A 85 15.49 -31.03 -8.49
C ASP A 85 14.57 -32.24 -8.77
N GLY A 86 14.11 -32.95 -7.73
CA GLY A 86 13.39 -34.23 -7.84
C GLY A 86 12.10 -34.11 -8.65
N TRP A 87 11.45 -32.94 -8.58
CA TRP A 87 10.29 -32.57 -9.37
C TRP A 87 10.54 -32.59 -10.88
N ARG A 88 11.80 -32.50 -11.35
CA ARG A 88 12.13 -32.56 -12.79
C ARG A 88 11.89 -33.91 -13.44
N ASN A 89 11.79 -34.97 -12.63
CA ASN A 89 11.50 -36.33 -13.09
C ASN A 89 10.00 -36.61 -13.23
N GLU A 90 9.14 -35.67 -12.84
CA GLU A 90 7.69 -35.76 -12.96
C GLU A 90 7.22 -35.45 -14.39
N SER A 91 5.92 -35.61 -14.66
CA SER A 91 5.33 -35.29 -15.96
C SER A 91 5.44 -33.79 -16.27
N VAL A 92 5.37 -33.42 -17.56
CA VAL A 92 5.44 -32.01 -17.96
C VAL A 92 4.34 -31.16 -17.30
N GLU A 93 3.15 -31.75 -17.11
CA GLU A 93 2.03 -31.14 -16.42
C GLU A 93 2.35 -30.85 -14.95
N GLU A 94 2.82 -31.85 -14.21
CA GLU A 94 3.20 -31.71 -12.80
C GLU A 94 4.37 -30.73 -12.62
N ARG A 95 5.33 -30.71 -13.56
CA ARG A 95 6.44 -29.74 -13.55
C ARG A 95 5.95 -28.31 -13.75
N LEU A 96 5.03 -28.07 -14.67
CA LEU A 96 4.43 -26.75 -14.90
C LEU A 96 3.61 -26.30 -13.68
N GLU A 97 2.82 -27.19 -13.09
CA GLU A 97 2.06 -26.90 -11.86
C GLU A 97 3.00 -26.59 -10.68
N TYR A 98 4.04 -27.41 -10.47
CA TYR A 98 5.04 -27.19 -9.42
C TYR A 98 5.78 -25.86 -9.62
N ALA A 99 6.22 -25.58 -10.85
CA ALA A 99 6.91 -24.34 -11.20
C ALA A 99 6.03 -23.11 -10.94
N LEU A 100 4.74 -23.17 -11.25
CA LEU A 100 3.78 -22.10 -10.95
C LEU A 100 3.60 -21.91 -9.45
N VAL A 101 3.29 -22.98 -8.71
CA VAL A 101 3.04 -22.91 -7.25
C VAL A 101 4.27 -22.43 -6.48
N LYS A 102 5.47 -22.82 -6.91
CA LYS A 102 6.74 -22.41 -6.28
C LYS A 102 7.32 -21.11 -6.85
N GLY A 103 6.78 -20.58 -7.94
CA GLY A 103 7.30 -19.38 -8.60
C GLY A 103 8.69 -19.57 -9.22
N ILE A 104 8.94 -20.73 -9.84
CA ILE A 104 10.24 -21.09 -10.45
C ILE A 104 10.22 -20.76 -11.95
N GLU A 105 11.00 -19.77 -12.35
CA GLU A 105 11.08 -19.38 -13.76
C GLU A 105 12.05 -20.20 -14.63
N LYS A 106 13.01 -20.87 -14.00
CA LYS A 106 14.23 -21.33 -14.68
C LYS A 106 13.96 -22.26 -15.86
N TYR A 107 12.96 -23.14 -15.76
CA TYR A 107 12.66 -24.17 -16.76
C TYR A 107 11.30 -23.99 -17.45
N VAL A 108 10.56 -22.91 -17.13
CA VAL A 108 9.16 -22.77 -17.56
C VAL A 108 9.00 -22.75 -19.09
N ILE A 109 9.93 -22.12 -19.82
CA ILE A 109 9.88 -22.05 -21.29
C ILE A 109 10.11 -23.44 -21.89
N GLU A 110 11.09 -24.19 -21.37
CA GLU A 110 11.40 -25.54 -21.83
C GLU A 110 10.22 -26.50 -21.58
N ASP A 111 9.62 -26.42 -20.38
CA ASP A 111 8.46 -27.24 -20.02
C ASP A 111 7.22 -26.87 -20.84
N THR A 112 7.00 -25.57 -21.08
CA THR A 112 5.87 -25.09 -21.91
C THR A 112 6.04 -25.54 -23.36
N GLU A 113 7.27 -25.52 -23.88
CA GLU A 113 7.57 -26.00 -25.22
C GLU A 113 7.39 -27.52 -25.34
N GLU A 114 7.80 -28.30 -24.34
CA GLU A 114 7.57 -29.75 -24.30
C GLU A 114 6.06 -30.06 -24.31
N ALA A 115 5.27 -29.36 -23.49
CA ALA A 115 3.80 -29.50 -23.51
C ALA A 115 3.22 -29.15 -24.88
N ARG A 116 3.72 -28.08 -25.53
CA ARG A 116 3.28 -27.65 -26.87
C ARG A 116 3.61 -28.64 -27.97
N GLN A 117 4.72 -29.36 -27.86
CA GLN A 117 5.08 -30.40 -28.83
C GLN A 117 4.18 -31.64 -28.72
N ASN A 118 3.55 -31.87 -27.57
CA ASN A 118 2.61 -32.96 -27.36
C ASN A 118 1.22 -32.65 -27.95
N LYS A 119 1.14 -32.66 -29.28
CA LYS A 119 -0.10 -32.39 -30.03
C LYS A 119 -1.22 -33.41 -29.82
N GLU A 120 -0.92 -34.58 -29.25
CA GLU A 120 -1.93 -35.59 -28.93
C GLU A 120 -2.75 -35.17 -27.70
N ARG A 121 -2.08 -34.66 -26.66
CA ARG A 121 -2.74 -34.14 -25.45
C ARG A 121 -3.18 -32.69 -25.56
N TYR A 122 -2.41 -31.87 -26.27
CA TYR A 122 -2.67 -30.44 -26.43
C TYR A 122 -2.72 -30.08 -27.92
N PRO A 123 -3.88 -30.34 -28.59
CA PRO A 123 -4.03 -30.07 -30.01
C PRO A 123 -3.81 -28.59 -30.37
N ARG A 124 -4.21 -27.68 -29.47
CA ARG A 124 -4.05 -26.24 -29.61
C ARG A 124 -3.12 -25.71 -28.52
N PRO A 125 -2.27 -24.70 -28.81
CA PRO A 125 -1.46 -24.03 -27.79
C PRO A 125 -2.32 -23.51 -26.62
N LEU A 126 -3.56 -23.13 -26.89
CA LEU A 126 -4.51 -22.67 -25.89
C LEU A 126 -4.80 -23.72 -24.81
N ASN A 127 -4.81 -25.01 -25.15
CA ASN A 127 -5.10 -26.08 -24.20
C ASN A 127 -4.03 -26.22 -23.11
N ILE A 128 -2.82 -25.71 -23.33
CA ILE A 128 -1.75 -25.67 -22.32
C ILE A 128 -2.05 -24.60 -21.28
N ILE A 129 -2.63 -23.47 -21.72
CA ILE A 129 -3.11 -22.41 -20.83
C ILE A 129 -4.26 -22.96 -19.99
N GLU A 130 -5.34 -23.43 -20.64
CA GLU A 130 -6.55 -23.94 -19.98
C GLU A 130 -6.33 -25.21 -19.15
N GLY A 131 -5.28 -25.98 -19.44
CA GLY A 131 -4.92 -27.20 -18.72
C GLY A 131 -3.88 -26.96 -17.62
N PRO A 132 -2.62 -27.39 -17.81
CA PRO A 132 -1.62 -27.43 -16.74
C PRO A 132 -1.33 -26.05 -16.12
N LEU A 133 -1.33 -24.97 -16.92
CA LEU A 133 -1.06 -23.64 -16.37
C LEU A 133 -2.21 -23.14 -15.48
N MET A 134 -3.46 -23.27 -15.93
CA MET A 134 -4.62 -22.88 -15.13
C MET A 134 -4.85 -23.78 -13.92
N ASN A 135 -4.53 -25.08 -14.00
CA ASN A 135 -4.53 -25.96 -12.83
C ASN A 135 -3.57 -25.47 -11.75
N GLY A 136 -2.34 -25.13 -12.14
CA GLY A 136 -1.35 -24.56 -11.23
C GLY A 136 -1.84 -23.27 -10.59
N MET A 137 -2.46 -22.37 -11.38
CA MET A 137 -3.01 -21.11 -10.86
C MET A 137 -4.23 -21.29 -9.95
N LYS A 138 -5.06 -22.30 -10.21
CA LYS A 138 -6.16 -22.66 -9.32
C LYS A 138 -5.64 -23.09 -7.95
N ILE A 139 -4.59 -23.91 -7.90
CA ILE A 139 -3.92 -24.30 -6.65
C ILE A 139 -3.38 -23.06 -5.92
N VAL A 140 -2.75 -22.13 -6.65
CA VAL A 140 -2.27 -20.84 -6.09
C VAL A 140 -3.43 -20.05 -5.48
N GLY A 141 -4.56 -19.94 -6.20
CA GLY A 141 -5.78 -19.29 -5.73
C GLY A 141 -6.35 -19.93 -4.47
N ASP A 142 -6.46 -21.27 -4.44
CA ASP A 142 -6.96 -22.04 -3.30
C ASP A 142 -6.04 -21.87 -2.06
N LEU A 143 -4.73 -21.90 -2.26
CA LEU A 143 -3.75 -21.69 -1.18
C LEU A 143 -3.77 -20.24 -0.65
N PHE A 144 -3.94 -19.26 -1.54
CA PHE A 144 -4.07 -17.85 -1.16
C PHE A 144 -5.38 -17.61 -0.39
N GLY A 145 -6.51 -18.14 -0.87
CA GLY A 145 -7.80 -18.08 -0.19
C GLY A 145 -7.81 -18.78 1.17
N ALA A 146 -7.07 -19.90 1.31
CA ALA A 146 -6.87 -20.60 2.58
C ALA A 146 -5.86 -19.92 3.52
N GLY A 147 -5.20 -18.83 3.10
CA GLY A 147 -4.17 -18.14 3.87
C GLY A 147 -2.87 -18.93 4.07
N LYS A 148 -2.61 -19.92 3.20
CA LYS A 148 -1.38 -20.73 3.16
C LYS A 148 -0.33 -20.18 2.21
N MET A 149 -0.74 -19.30 1.30
CA MET A 149 0.12 -18.57 0.37
C MET A 149 -0.17 -17.08 0.51
N PHE A 150 0.85 -16.23 0.29
CA PHE A 150 0.73 -14.78 0.45
C PHE A 150 1.05 -14.04 -0.83
N LEU A 151 0.71 -12.75 -0.86
CA LEU A 151 0.81 -11.91 -2.04
C LEU A 151 2.21 -11.92 -2.72
N PRO A 152 3.35 -11.88 -2.00
CA PRO A 152 4.67 -11.99 -2.63
C PRO A 152 4.83 -13.25 -3.49
N GLN A 153 4.28 -14.38 -3.02
CA GLN A 153 4.37 -15.66 -3.71
C GLN A 153 3.42 -15.70 -4.90
N VAL A 154 2.18 -15.19 -4.74
CA VAL A 154 1.18 -15.10 -5.82
C VAL A 154 1.73 -14.30 -7.00
N ILE A 155 2.41 -13.18 -6.74
CA ILE A 155 3.02 -12.36 -7.80
C ILE A 155 4.17 -13.11 -8.49
N LYS A 156 4.97 -13.90 -7.76
CA LYS A 156 6.00 -14.76 -8.35
C LYS A 156 5.40 -15.86 -9.23
N SER A 157 4.29 -16.48 -8.83
CA SER A 157 3.54 -17.43 -9.65
C SER A 157 3.00 -16.78 -10.92
N ALA A 158 2.44 -15.57 -10.81
CA ALA A 158 1.95 -14.79 -11.95
C ALA A 158 3.05 -14.54 -12.99
N ARG A 159 4.28 -14.27 -12.52
CA ARG A 159 5.44 -14.06 -13.38
C ARG A 159 5.79 -15.30 -14.20
N VAL A 160 5.77 -16.48 -13.56
CA VAL A 160 5.97 -17.78 -14.25
C VAL A 160 4.87 -18.00 -15.29
N MET A 161 3.62 -17.71 -14.95
CA MET A 161 2.48 -17.81 -15.88
C MET A 161 2.64 -16.88 -17.08
N LYS A 162 2.94 -15.59 -16.87
CA LYS A 162 3.16 -14.61 -17.96
C LYS A 162 4.27 -15.05 -18.89
N LYS A 163 5.35 -15.63 -18.38
CA LYS A 163 6.48 -16.12 -19.18
C LYS A 163 6.10 -17.34 -20.02
N ALA A 164 5.32 -18.26 -19.46
CA ALA A 164 4.78 -19.41 -20.19
C ALA A 164 3.82 -18.97 -21.31
N VAL A 165 2.84 -18.12 -20.98
CA VAL A 165 1.87 -17.58 -21.95
C VAL A 165 2.58 -16.76 -23.02
N GLY A 166 3.56 -15.93 -22.66
CA GLY A 166 4.36 -15.15 -23.59
C GLY A 166 5.10 -16.01 -24.62
N HIS A 167 5.53 -17.22 -24.25
CA HIS A 167 6.09 -18.20 -25.18
C HIS A 167 5.03 -18.78 -26.13
N LEU A 168 3.78 -18.92 -25.68
CA LEU A 168 2.68 -19.48 -26.47
C LEU A 168 2.04 -18.48 -27.44
N ILE A 169 2.08 -17.17 -27.17
CA ILE A 169 1.45 -16.11 -27.98
C ILE A 169 1.78 -16.24 -29.49
N PRO A 170 3.05 -16.35 -29.93
CA PRO A 170 3.36 -16.43 -31.36
C PRO A 170 2.72 -17.66 -32.04
N PHE A 171 2.60 -18.77 -31.33
CA PHE A 171 1.98 -19.99 -31.85
C PHE A 171 0.45 -19.89 -31.89
N MET A 172 -0.16 -19.20 -30.93
CA MET A 172 -1.59 -18.90 -30.93
C MET A 172 -1.96 -17.96 -32.08
N GLU A 173 -1.15 -16.93 -32.33
CA GLU A 173 -1.34 -16.02 -33.46
C GLU A 173 -1.21 -16.75 -34.81
N GLU A 174 -0.18 -17.59 -34.96
CA GLU A 174 0.01 -18.39 -36.18
C GLU A 174 -1.13 -19.39 -36.42
N GLU A 175 -1.63 -20.06 -35.36
CA GLU A 175 -2.79 -20.94 -35.45
C GLU A 175 -4.05 -20.15 -35.85
N ARG A 176 -4.26 -18.98 -35.25
CA ARG A 176 -5.41 -18.11 -35.52
C ARG A 176 -5.41 -17.59 -36.95
N GLU A 177 -4.25 -17.22 -37.50
CA GLU A 177 -4.11 -16.85 -38.92
C GLU A 177 -4.43 -18.02 -39.85
N LYS A 178 -3.97 -19.24 -39.53
CA LYS A 178 -4.28 -20.46 -40.30
C LYS A 178 -5.77 -20.78 -40.28
N LEU A 179 -6.41 -20.70 -39.12
CA LEU A 179 -7.86 -20.94 -38.98
C LEU A 179 -8.66 -19.88 -39.75
N ARG A 180 -8.30 -18.60 -39.63
CA ARG A 180 -8.91 -17.50 -40.42
C ARG A 180 -8.80 -17.74 -41.92
N ALA A 181 -7.68 -18.30 -42.39
CA ALA A 181 -7.48 -18.64 -43.81
C ALA A 181 -8.31 -19.87 -44.27
N LEU A 182 -8.70 -20.78 -43.36
CA LEU A 182 -9.36 -22.05 -43.67
C LEU A 182 -10.89 -22.00 -43.53
N SER A 183 -11.43 -21.34 -42.51
CA SER A 183 -12.87 -21.42 -42.18
C SER A 183 -13.65 -20.13 -42.47
N GLY A 184 -12.97 -18.99 -42.67
CA GLY A 184 -13.64 -17.68 -42.76
C GLY A 184 -14.42 -17.29 -41.49
N SER A 185 -14.35 -18.09 -40.43
CA SER A 185 -15.04 -17.85 -39.15
C SER A 185 -14.19 -16.98 -38.24
N THR A 186 -14.82 -15.95 -37.69
CA THR A 186 -14.26 -14.98 -36.75
C THR A 186 -14.71 -15.23 -35.32
N GLU A 187 -15.08 -16.47 -34.95
CA GLU A 187 -15.39 -16.78 -33.56
C GLU A 187 -14.09 -16.70 -32.76
N GLU A 188 -13.97 -15.60 -32.01
CA GLU A 188 -12.98 -15.39 -30.99
C GLU A 188 -13.45 -16.18 -29.77
N ASP A 189 -13.06 -17.44 -29.63
CA ASP A 189 -13.04 -18.06 -28.30
C ASP A 189 -12.03 -17.25 -27.49
N ASP A 190 -12.52 -16.25 -26.74
CA ASP A 190 -11.69 -15.47 -25.84
C ASP A 190 -11.30 -16.40 -24.69
N PRO A 191 -10.00 -16.68 -24.50
CA PRO A 191 -9.56 -17.65 -23.49
C PRO A 191 -9.71 -17.16 -22.05
N TYR A 192 -10.09 -15.89 -21.87
CA TYR A 192 -10.22 -15.26 -20.57
C TYR A 192 -11.66 -15.34 -20.05
N GLN A 193 -11.82 -15.40 -18.72
CA GLN A 193 -13.14 -15.39 -18.06
C GLN A 193 -13.85 -14.05 -18.19
N GLY A 194 -13.11 -12.99 -18.48
CA GLY A 194 -13.61 -11.64 -18.70
C GLY A 194 -12.48 -10.64 -18.91
N THR A 195 -12.80 -9.52 -19.54
CA THR A 195 -11.88 -8.41 -19.80
C THR A 195 -12.12 -7.26 -18.84
N ILE A 196 -11.06 -6.80 -18.18
CA ILE A 196 -11.12 -5.75 -17.17
C ILE A 196 -10.20 -4.60 -17.58
N VAL A 197 -10.75 -3.39 -17.70
CA VAL A 197 -9.96 -2.17 -17.88
C VAL A 197 -9.67 -1.55 -16.53
N LEU A 198 -8.40 -1.42 -16.16
CA LEU A 198 -7.95 -0.77 -14.93
C LEU A 198 -7.26 0.56 -15.24
N ALA A 199 -7.57 1.58 -14.45
CA ALA A 199 -6.93 2.88 -14.58
C ALA A 199 -6.78 3.59 -13.23
N THR A 200 -5.63 4.21 -13.00
CA THR A 200 -5.53 5.26 -11.99
C THR A 200 -6.08 6.54 -12.62
N VAL A 201 -7.05 7.17 -11.94
CA VAL A 201 -7.85 8.27 -12.48
C VAL A 201 -7.01 9.52 -12.79
N LYS A 202 -7.60 10.45 -13.54
CA LYS A 202 -6.95 11.68 -13.99
C LYS A 202 -6.26 12.42 -12.83
N GLY A 203 -5.03 12.85 -13.07
CA GLY A 203 -4.22 13.62 -12.13
C GLY A 203 -3.55 12.80 -11.02
N ASP A 204 -3.98 11.57 -10.75
CA ASP A 204 -3.35 10.71 -9.74
C ASP A 204 -2.24 9.84 -10.36
N VAL A 205 -1.13 9.71 -9.64
CA VAL A 205 0.12 9.06 -10.11
C VAL A 205 0.40 7.73 -9.43
N HIS A 206 -0.38 7.36 -8.40
CA HIS A 206 -0.05 6.22 -7.55
C HIS A 206 -0.77 4.97 -8.06
N ASP A 207 -0.02 3.88 -8.23
CA ASP A 207 -0.53 2.66 -8.89
C ASP A 207 -0.08 1.35 -8.24
N ILE A 208 0.65 1.36 -7.13
CA ILE A 208 1.11 0.11 -6.47
C ILE A 208 -0.09 -0.83 -6.20
N GLY A 209 -1.17 -0.29 -5.60
CA GLY A 209 -2.38 -1.07 -5.33
C GLY A 209 -3.08 -1.56 -6.60
N LYS A 210 -3.16 -0.72 -7.65
CA LYS A 210 -3.73 -1.09 -8.95
C LYS A 210 -2.95 -2.23 -9.59
N ASN A 211 -1.62 -2.16 -9.56
CA ASN A 211 -0.75 -3.17 -10.17
C ASN A 211 -0.90 -4.51 -9.44
N ILE A 212 -1.02 -4.48 -8.11
CA ILE A 212 -1.34 -5.68 -7.31
C ILE A 212 -2.69 -6.28 -7.75
N VAL A 213 -3.74 -5.46 -7.87
CA VAL A 213 -5.07 -5.92 -8.34
C VAL A 213 -4.98 -6.52 -9.74
N GLY A 214 -4.28 -5.87 -10.66
CA GLY A 214 -4.09 -6.35 -12.03
C GLY A 214 -3.36 -7.69 -12.09
N VAL A 215 -2.31 -7.89 -11.29
CA VAL A 215 -1.61 -9.18 -11.20
C VAL A 215 -2.53 -10.26 -10.62
N VAL A 216 -3.25 -9.98 -9.53
CA VAL A 216 -4.14 -10.96 -8.89
C VAL A 216 -5.32 -11.34 -9.80
N LEU A 217 -5.89 -10.40 -10.55
CA LEU A 217 -6.91 -10.69 -11.55
C LEU A 217 -6.33 -11.51 -12.71
N GLY A 218 -5.15 -11.16 -13.22
CA GLY A 218 -4.45 -11.96 -14.23
C GLY A 218 -4.20 -13.41 -13.79
N CYS A 219 -3.90 -13.62 -12.50
CA CYS A 219 -3.76 -14.96 -11.91
C CYS A 219 -5.05 -15.80 -11.95
N ASN A 220 -6.21 -15.15 -12.04
CA ASN A 220 -7.52 -15.79 -12.06
C ASN A 220 -8.13 -15.79 -13.47
N ASN A 221 -7.28 -15.81 -14.50
CA ASN A 221 -7.68 -15.87 -15.91
C ASN A 221 -8.53 -14.70 -16.41
N PHE A 222 -8.37 -13.51 -15.83
CA PHE A 222 -8.93 -12.28 -16.38
C PHE A 222 -7.95 -11.60 -17.34
N ARG A 223 -8.46 -11.05 -18.44
CA ARG A 223 -7.69 -10.17 -19.32
C ARG A 223 -7.66 -8.78 -18.72
N VAL A 224 -6.52 -8.40 -18.14
CA VAL A 224 -6.37 -7.07 -17.52
C VAL A 224 -5.70 -6.10 -18.49
N ILE A 225 -6.38 -4.99 -18.75
CA ILE A 225 -5.89 -3.88 -19.58
C ILE A 225 -5.62 -2.70 -18.67
N ASP A 226 -4.36 -2.52 -18.31
CA ASP A 226 -3.92 -1.42 -17.47
C ASP A 226 -3.59 -0.18 -18.32
N LEU A 227 -4.35 0.90 -18.14
CA LEU A 227 -4.16 2.16 -18.85
C LEU A 227 -3.07 3.05 -18.24
N GLY A 228 -2.55 2.66 -17.07
CA GLY A 228 -1.54 3.37 -16.30
C GLY A 228 -2.15 4.42 -15.38
N VAL A 229 -1.40 5.51 -15.22
CA VAL A 229 -1.71 6.60 -14.29
C VAL A 229 -2.13 7.87 -15.00
N MET A 230 -2.75 8.79 -14.25
CA MET A 230 -3.27 10.06 -14.75
C MET A 230 -4.20 9.87 -15.96
N THR A 231 -5.01 8.80 -15.98
CA THR A 231 -5.78 8.43 -17.17
C THR A 231 -7.07 9.26 -17.26
N PRO A 232 -7.27 10.04 -18.34
CA PRO A 232 -8.51 10.79 -18.55
C PRO A 232 -9.73 9.88 -18.76
N CYS A 233 -10.92 10.37 -18.38
CA CYS A 233 -12.19 9.63 -18.50
C CYS A 233 -12.45 9.14 -19.93
N ASP A 234 -12.25 10.00 -20.94
CA ASP A 234 -12.46 9.65 -22.36
C ASP A 234 -11.59 8.47 -22.79
N ARG A 235 -10.33 8.43 -22.34
CA ARG A 235 -9.42 7.31 -22.62
C ARG A 235 -9.88 6.02 -21.94
N ILE A 236 -10.38 6.11 -20.70
CA ILE A 236 -10.91 4.94 -19.96
C ILE A 236 -12.10 4.35 -20.71
N LEU A 237 -13.10 5.18 -21.03
CA LEU A 237 -14.32 4.73 -21.68
C LEU A 237 -14.05 4.23 -23.10
N LYS A 238 -13.20 4.92 -23.86
CA LYS A 238 -12.79 4.47 -25.19
C LYS A 238 -12.10 3.12 -25.14
N ALA A 239 -11.14 2.92 -24.25
CA ALA A 239 -10.45 1.65 -24.10
C ALA A 239 -11.41 0.52 -23.67
N ALA A 240 -12.36 0.81 -22.79
CA ALA A 240 -13.38 -0.16 -22.38
C ALA A 240 -14.24 -0.61 -23.56
N LEU A 241 -14.67 0.32 -24.43
CA LEU A 241 -15.45 -0.02 -25.61
C LEU A 241 -14.63 -0.74 -26.68
N GLU A 242 -13.41 -0.26 -26.97
CA GLU A 242 -12.52 -0.86 -27.99
C GLU A 242 -12.11 -2.29 -27.64
N ASN A 243 -11.93 -2.57 -26.34
CA ASN A 243 -11.54 -3.89 -25.87
C ASN A 243 -12.71 -4.75 -25.40
N LYS A 244 -13.96 -4.28 -25.57
CA LYS A 244 -15.17 -4.97 -25.10
C LYS A 244 -15.04 -5.38 -23.62
N ALA A 245 -14.64 -4.45 -22.77
CA ALA A 245 -14.42 -4.72 -21.36
C ALA A 245 -15.73 -5.09 -20.67
N ASP A 246 -15.69 -6.13 -19.84
CA ASP A 246 -16.80 -6.57 -19.03
C ASP A 246 -16.85 -5.83 -17.69
N ILE A 247 -15.73 -5.27 -17.23
CA ILE A 247 -15.62 -4.49 -15.98
C ILE A 247 -14.64 -3.31 -16.18
N ILE A 248 -14.97 -2.15 -15.60
CA ILE A 248 -14.04 -1.02 -15.46
C ILE A 248 -13.66 -0.87 -13.99
N GLY A 249 -12.36 -0.80 -13.68
CA GLY A 249 -11.85 -0.54 -12.34
C GLY A 249 -11.06 0.77 -12.25
N LEU A 250 -11.43 1.61 -11.28
CA LEU A 250 -10.79 2.90 -11.02
C LEU A 250 -9.98 2.86 -9.72
N SER A 251 -8.79 3.45 -9.77
CA SER A 251 -7.88 3.60 -8.63
C SER A 251 -7.59 5.06 -8.29
N GLY A 252 -7.52 5.39 -7.00
CA GLY A 252 -7.14 6.72 -6.51
C GLY A 252 -6.54 6.70 -5.09
N LEU A 253 -5.51 7.52 -4.86
CA LEU A 253 -4.82 7.69 -3.57
C LEU A 253 -5.16 9.01 -2.89
N ILE A 254 -5.42 10.10 -3.64
CA ILE A 254 -5.65 11.43 -3.06
C ILE A 254 -7.14 11.80 -3.09
N THR A 255 -7.54 12.80 -2.29
CA THR A 255 -8.95 13.19 -2.19
C THR A 255 -9.55 13.74 -3.50
N PRO A 256 -8.81 14.50 -4.35
CA PRO A 256 -9.33 14.93 -5.66
C PRO A 256 -9.67 13.77 -6.60
N SER A 257 -9.06 12.59 -6.41
CA SER A 257 -9.32 11.40 -7.21
C SER A 257 -10.77 10.90 -7.05
N LEU A 258 -11.41 11.19 -5.91
CA LEU A 258 -12.80 10.83 -5.66
C LEU A 258 -13.77 11.58 -6.60
N ASP A 259 -13.50 12.86 -6.86
CA ASP A 259 -14.31 13.66 -7.78
C ASP A 259 -14.20 13.15 -9.22
N GLU A 260 -13.00 12.73 -9.62
CA GLU A 260 -12.78 12.11 -10.94
C GLU A 260 -13.54 10.78 -11.06
N MET A 261 -13.64 9.97 -10.01
CA MET A 261 -14.45 8.75 -10.02
C MET A 261 -15.96 9.05 -10.14
N ILE A 262 -16.45 10.10 -9.46
CA ILE A 262 -17.82 10.58 -9.62
C ILE A 262 -18.06 11.05 -11.07
N PHE A 263 -17.09 11.76 -11.65
CA PHE A 263 -17.16 12.23 -13.03
C PHE A 263 -17.23 11.07 -14.03
N VAL A 264 -16.38 10.05 -13.87
CA VAL A 264 -16.43 8.84 -14.71
C VAL A 264 -17.79 8.15 -14.61
N ALA A 265 -18.34 7.98 -13.42
CA ALA A 265 -19.67 7.38 -13.23
C ALA A 265 -20.78 8.18 -13.94
N LYS A 266 -20.76 9.52 -13.84
CA LYS A 266 -21.70 10.41 -14.56
C LYS A 266 -21.56 10.28 -16.07
N GLU A 267 -20.35 10.22 -16.59
CA GLU A 267 -20.10 10.08 -18.04
C GLU A 267 -20.50 8.71 -18.57
N MET A 268 -20.30 7.64 -17.78
CA MET A 268 -20.80 6.31 -18.10
C MET A 268 -22.32 6.29 -18.20
N GLU A 269 -23.03 6.95 -17.28
CA GLU A 269 -24.49 7.09 -17.36
C GLU A 269 -24.92 7.92 -18.57
N ARG A 270 -24.26 9.06 -18.81
CA ARG A 270 -24.56 9.96 -19.94
C ARG A 270 -24.39 9.28 -21.30
N LEU A 271 -23.43 8.35 -21.41
CA LEU A 271 -23.16 7.58 -22.61
C LEU A 271 -23.89 6.22 -22.64
N GLU A 272 -24.79 5.97 -21.69
CA GLU A 272 -25.58 4.73 -21.58
C GLU A 272 -24.72 3.46 -21.55
N ILE A 273 -23.49 3.58 -21.03
CA ILE A 273 -22.63 2.42 -20.77
C ILE A 273 -23.27 1.66 -19.60
N ARG A 274 -23.26 0.32 -19.66
CA ARG A 274 -23.84 -0.56 -18.62
C ARG A 274 -22.83 -1.56 -18.04
N ILE A 275 -21.55 -1.30 -18.28
CA ILE A 275 -20.42 -2.07 -17.75
C ILE A 275 -20.31 -1.80 -16.23
N PRO A 276 -20.21 -2.83 -15.36
CA PRO A 276 -19.92 -2.67 -13.95
C PRO A 276 -18.67 -1.82 -13.65
N LEU A 277 -18.77 -1.00 -12.61
CA LEU A 277 -17.72 -0.06 -12.18
C LEU A 277 -17.18 -0.46 -10.80
N LEU A 278 -15.90 -0.82 -10.73
CA LEU A 278 -15.20 -1.08 -9.48
C LEU A 278 -14.44 0.15 -9.01
N ILE A 279 -14.59 0.49 -7.73
CA ILE A 279 -13.94 1.63 -7.09
C ILE A 279 -12.97 1.11 -6.02
N GLY A 280 -11.70 1.52 -6.10
CA GLY A 280 -10.69 1.17 -5.11
C GLY A 280 -9.59 2.22 -4.96
N GLY A 281 -8.74 2.04 -3.95
CA GLY A 281 -7.66 2.95 -3.62
C GLY A 281 -7.69 3.41 -2.16
N ALA A 282 -6.70 4.20 -1.73
CA ALA A 282 -6.53 4.52 -0.30
C ALA A 282 -7.57 5.53 0.22
N THR A 283 -8.03 6.45 -0.63
CA THR A 283 -9.04 7.46 -0.28
C THR A 283 -10.46 6.97 -0.49
N THR A 284 -10.65 5.85 -1.20
CA THR A 284 -11.97 5.31 -1.43
C THR A 284 -12.52 4.64 -0.18
N SER A 285 -13.84 4.63 -0.05
CA SER A 285 -14.52 3.91 1.02
C SER A 285 -15.87 3.43 0.55
N LYS A 286 -16.40 2.42 1.26
CA LYS A 286 -17.75 1.92 1.01
C LYS A 286 -18.79 3.04 1.16
N THR A 287 -18.68 3.84 2.23
CA THR A 287 -19.57 4.98 2.48
C THR A 287 -19.50 6.04 1.38
N HIS A 288 -18.30 6.46 0.96
CA HIS A 288 -18.18 7.45 -0.11
C HIS A 288 -18.78 6.92 -1.43
N THR A 289 -18.50 5.67 -1.76
CA THR A 289 -19.01 5.02 -2.99
C THR A 289 -20.54 4.98 -2.98
N ALA A 290 -21.14 4.51 -1.87
CA ALA A 290 -22.59 4.45 -1.70
C ALA A 290 -23.28 5.82 -1.76
N VAL A 291 -22.68 6.85 -1.15
CA VAL A 291 -23.31 8.18 -1.00
C VAL A 291 -23.08 9.09 -2.21
N LYS A 292 -21.92 9.02 -2.88
CA LYS A 292 -21.53 10.01 -3.90
C LYS A 292 -21.31 9.45 -5.31
N ILE A 293 -20.90 8.19 -5.46
CA ILE A 293 -20.58 7.59 -6.78
C ILE A 293 -21.76 6.75 -7.31
N ALA A 294 -22.19 5.72 -6.57
CA ALA A 294 -23.28 4.83 -6.95
C ALA A 294 -24.59 5.54 -7.36
N PRO A 295 -25.02 6.65 -6.75
CA PRO A 295 -26.24 7.35 -7.17
C PRO A 295 -26.16 7.99 -8.57
N ARG A 296 -24.96 8.06 -9.16
CA ARG A 296 -24.70 8.72 -10.45
C ARG A 296 -24.68 7.75 -11.63
N TYR A 297 -24.82 6.46 -11.38
CA TYR A 297 -24.73 5.41 -12.39
C TYR A 297 -25.73 4.30 -12.09
N SER A 298 -26.47 3.87 -13.11
CA SER A 298 -27.56 2.90 -12.95
C SER A 298 -27.12 1.43 -12.97
N ALA A 299 -25.92 1.14 -13.47
CA ALA A 299 -25.34 -0.20 -13.42
C ALA A 299 -24.50 -0.40 -12.13
N PRO A 300 -24.02 -1.63 -11.85
CA PRO A 300 -23.30 -1.92 -10.61
C PRO A 300 -22.10 -1.00 -10.37
N VAL A 301 -22.06 -0.34 -9.21
CA VAL A 301 -20.89 0.39 -8.70
C VAL A 301 -20.47 -0.26 -7.39
N ILE A 302 -19.27 -0.84 -7.32
CA ILE A 302 -18.85 -1.63 -6.16
C ILE A 302 -17.49 -1.14 -5.64
N HIS A 303 -17.47 -0.76 -4.36
CA HIS A 303 -16.23 -0.52 -3.63
C HIS A 303 -15.54 -1.84 -3.27
N VAL A 304 -14.31 -2.01 -3.74
CA VAL A 304 -13.49 -3.20 -3.46
C VAL A 304 -12.33 -2.81 -2.54
N LEU A 305 -12.27 -3.46 -1.38
CA LEU A 305 -11.32 -3.09 -0.32
C LEU A 305 -9.86 -3.42 -0.67
N ASP A 306 -9.63 -4.58 -1.29
CA ASP A 306 -8.30 -5.11 -1.57
C ASP A 306 -8.33 -6.09 -2.75
N ALA A 307 -7.14 -6.43 -3.25
CA ALA A 307 -6.99 -7.33 -4.39
C ALA A 307 -7.47 -8.77 -4.15
N SER A 308 -7.53 -9.25 -2.91
CA SER A 308 -8.04 -10.60 -2.65
C SER A 308 -9.55 -10.68 -2.92
N LYS A 309 -10.27 -9.60 -2.60
CA LYS A 309 -11.72 -9.51 -2.82
C LYS A 309 -12.09 -9.16 -4.25
N SER A 310 -11.19 -8.55 -5.02
CA SER A 310 -11.49 -8.15 -6.41
C SER A 310 -11.83 -9.36 -7.27
N VAL A 311 -11.17 -10.51 -7.05
CA VAL A 311 -11.43 -11.74 -7.80
C VAL A 311 -12.87 -12.21 -7.58
N VAL A 312 -13.29 -12.34 -6.32
CA VAL A 312 -14.63 -12.82 -5.94
C VAL A 312 -15.71 -11.91 -6.53
N VAL A 313 -15.52 -10.59 -6.40
CA VAL A 313 -16.45 -9.60 -6.94
C VAL A 313 -16.54 -9.69 -8.47
N CYS A 314 -15.41 -9.81 -9.17
CA CYS A 314 -15.41 -9.94 -10.64
C CYS A 314 -16.11 -11.21 -11.09
N SER A 315 -15.81 -12.36 -10.46
CA SER A 315 -16.45 -13.63 -10.80
C SER A 315 -17.97 -13.60 -10.57
N GLN A 316 -18.43 -13.02 -9.45
CA GLN A 316 -19.87 -12.89 -9.17
C GLN A 316 -20.59 -11.97 -10.17
N LEU A 317 -19.93 -10.88 -10.62
CA LEU A 317 -20.50 -9.96 -11.60
C LEU A 317 -20.60 -10.52 -13.02
N LEU A 318 -19.82 -11.56 -13.33
CA LEU A 318 -19.79 -12.19 -14.66
C LEU A 318 -20.59 -13.49 -14.71
N ASP A 319 -20.96 -14.05 -13.56
CA ASP A 319 -21.81 -15.23 -13.48
C ASP A 319 -23.29 -14.84 -13.74
N GLU A 320 -23.86 -15.34 -14.84
CA GLU A 320 -25.24 -15.05 -15.24
C GLU A 320 -26.28 -15.44 -14.19
N SER A 321 -25.98 -16.42 -13.32
CA SER A 321 -26.90 -16.90 -12.29
C SER A 321 -26.82 -16.11 -10.98
N LEU A 322 -25.67 -15.48 -10.70
CA LEU A 322 -25.43 -14.78 -9.43
C LEU A 322 -25.42 -13.26 -9.56
N LYS A 323 -25.21 -12.73 -10.77
CA LYS A 323 -25.01 -11.30 -11.01
C LYS A 323 -26.17 -10.45 -10.52
N ASP A 324 -27.40 -10.82 -10.85
CA ASP A 324 -28.59 -10.01 -10.51
C ASP A 324 -28.85 -10.02 -9.01
N ASP A 325 -28.77 -11.20 -8.37
CA ASP A 325 -28.90 -11.35 -6.92
C ASP A 325 -27.81 -10.56 -6.17
N PHE A 326 -26.56 -10.64 -6.63
CA PHE A 326 -25.43 -9.92 -6.04
C PHE A 326 -25.57 -8.40 -6.22
N PHE A 327 -26.06 -7.95 -7.37
CA PHE A 327 -26.28 -6.52 -7.60
C PHE A 327 -27.34 -5.95 -6.66
N GLU A 328 -28.45 -6.67 -6.45
CA GLU A 328 -29.48 -6.19 -5.51
C GLU A 328 -29.02 -6.24 -4.05
N GLU A 329 -28.24 -7.23 -3.63
CA GLU A 329 -27.62 -7.24 -2.30
C GLU A 329 -26.77 -5.98 -2.05
N ILE A 330 -25.91 -5.62 -3.01
CA ILE A 330 -25.07 -4.43 -2.88
C ILE A 330 -25.91 -3.15 -2.90
N ARG A 331 -27.00 -3.12 -3.67
CA ARG A 331 -27.88 -1.96 -3.75
C ARG A 331 -28.60 -1.72 -2.43
N GLU A 332 -29.15 -2.76 -1.82
CA GLU A 332 -29.80 -2.69 -0.50
C GLU A 332 -28.80 -2.20 0.56
N GLU A 333 -27.60 -2.80 0.58
CA GLU A 333 -26.55 -2.40 1.52
C GLU A 333 -26.13 -0.93 1.34
N TYR A 334 -26.06 -0.43 0.10
CA TYR A 334 -25.67 0.96 -0.17
C TYR A 334 -26.78 1.95 0.17
N GLU A 335 -28.05 1.52 0.15
CA GLU A 335 -29.15 2.34 0.61
C GLU A 335 -29.12 2.48 2.14
N ASP A 336 -28.90 1.38 2.87
CA ASP A 336 -28.76 1.39 4.33
C ASP A 336 -27.60 2.31 4.77
N ILE A 337 -26.41 2.15 4.17
CA ILE A 337 -25.23 2.98 4.47
C ILE A 337 -25.51 4.46 4.22
N ARG A 338 -26.29 4.77 3.19
CA ARG A 338 -26.63 6.14 2.81
C ARG A 338 -27.63 6.76 3.78
N GLN A 339 -28.63 6.00 4.20
CA GLN A 339 -29.60 6.41 5.19
C GLN A 339 -28.89 6.72 6.53
N ASP A 340 -28.05 5.79 7.00
CA ASP A 340 -27.24 5.96 8.21
C ASP A 340 -26.34 7.20 8.12
N HIS A 341 -25.72 7.43 6.95
CA HIS A 341 -24.88 8.60 6.74
C HIS A 341 -25.66 9.91 6.90
N TYR A 342 -26.81 10.04 6.23
CA TYR A 342 -27.62 11.25 6.30
C TYR A 342 -28.24 11.48 7.67
N ASP A 343 -28.59 10.42 8.39
CA ASP A 343 -29.10 10.54 9.76
C ASP A 343 -27.99 10.96 10.73
N SER A 344 -26.76 10.45 10.57
CA SER A 344 -25.61 10.88 11.37
C SER A 344 -25.24 12.36 11.18
N LEU A 345 -25.53 12.95 10.01
CA LEU A 345 -25.30 14.37 9.74
C LEU A 345 -26.29 15.26 10.50
N LYS A 346 -27.54 14.80 10.71
CA LYS A 346 -28.57 15.54 11.44
C LYS A 346 -28.30 15.59 12.95
N GLU A 347 -27.68 14.56 13.50
CA GLU A 347 -27.37 14.49 14.93
C GLU A 347 -26.19 15.37 15.35
N ARG A 348 -25.27 15.67 14.42
CA ARG A 348 -24.08 16.46 14.73
C ARG A 348 -24.41 17.94 14.83
N LYS A 349 -24.04 18.53 15.96
CA LYS A 349 -24.09 19.97 16.16
C LYS A 349 -22.77 20.59 15.74
N TYR A 350 -22.86 21.81 15.23
CA TYR A 350 -21.73 22.57 14.73
C TYR A 350 -21.75 23.97 15.33
N LEU A 351 -20.57 24.51 15.60
CA LEU A 351 -20.40 25.91 15.94
C LEU A 351 -20.25 26.74 14.66
N SER A 352 -20.79 27.96 14.69
CA SER A 352 -20.39 28.96 13.68
C SER A 352 -18.89 29.20 13.73
N LEU A 353 -18.31 29.63 12.60
CA LEU A 353 -16.88 29.91 12.50
C LEU A 353 -16.42 30.93 13.56
N GLU A 354 -17.22 31.94 13.84
CA GLU A 354 -16.91 32.95 14.87
C GLU A 354 -16.88 32.33 16.29
N GLN A 355 -17.85 31.48 16.62
CA GLN A 355 -17.86 30.76 17.90
C GLN A 355 -16.65 29.82 18.04
N ALA A 356 -16.28 29.13 16.95
CA ALA A 356 -15.10 28.26 16.93
C ALA A 356 -13.80 29.09 17.11
N ARG A 357 -13.68 30.25 16.45
CA ARG A 357 -12.54 31.19 16.62
C ARG A 357 -12.44 31.71 18.06
N ASN A 358 -13.56 31.98 18.71
CA ASN A 358 -13.59 32.41 20.11
C ASN A 358 -13.15 31.31 21.10
N LYS A 359 -13.30 30.04 20.72
CA LYS A 359 -12.84 28.86 21.47
C LYS A 359 -11.55 28.25 20.90
N ARG A 360 -10.73 29.05 20.21
CA ARG A 360 -9.44 28.62 19.64
C ARG A 360 -8.45 28.13 20.69
N PHE A 361 -7.42 27.44 20.25
CA PHE A 361 -6.28 27.15 21.12
C PHE A 361 -5.56 28.46 21.49
N TYR A 362 -5.34 28.68 22.77
CA TYR A 362 -4.59 29.81 23.28
C TYR A 362 -3.22 29.35 23.77
N TYR A 363 -2.18 30.02 23.32
CA TYR A 363 -0.79 29.81 23.74
C TYR A 363 -0.23 31.13 24.26
N ASP A 364 0.37 31.14 25.45
CA ASP A 364 0.96 32.37 26.00
C ASP A 364 2.37 32.60 25.44
N TRP A 365 2.41 33.24 24.26
CA TRP A 365 3.64 33.56 23.53
C TRP A 365 4.65 34.43 24.29
N LYS A 366 4.26 35.11 25.38
CA LYS A 366 5.14 35.99 26.14
C LYS A 366 5.87 35.26 27.25
N THR A 367 5.20 34.31 27.90
CA THR A 367 5.72 33.61 29.08
C THR A 367 6.13 32.18 28.80
N GLU A 368 5.48 31.51 27.84
CA GLU A 368 5.80 30.15 27.41
C GLU A 368 6.78 30.18 26.22
N ASN A 369 7.76 29.27 26.27
CA ASN A 369 8.80 28.99 25.27
C ASN A 369 8.82 29.92 24.03
N LYS A 370 9.72 30.91 24.06
CA LYS A 370 9.91 31.83 22.93
C LYS A 370 10.33 31.06 21.67
N PRO A 371 9.73 31.34 20.50
CA PRO A 371 10.12 30.69 19.26
C PRO A 371 11.60 30.89 18.96
N VAL A 372 12.25 29.82 18.52
CA VAL A 372 13.68 29.81 18.19
C VAL A 372 13.86 30.25 16.74
N LYS A 373 14.80 31.16 16.50
CA LYS A 373 15.19 31.57 15.15
C LYS A 373 15.93 30.43 14.44
N PRO A 374 15.52 30.02 13.22
CA PRO A 374 16.27 29.09 12.40
C PRO A 374 17.71 29.56 12.13
N GLN A 375 18.64 28.63 11.87
CA GLN A 375 20.04 28.97 11.60
C GLN A 375 20.22 29.73 10.26
N PHE A 376 19.25 29.64 9.35
CA PHE A 376 19.18 30.44 8.13
C PHE A 376 17.73 30.70 7.75
N LEU A 377 17.49 31.74 6.95
CA LEU A 377 16.21 32.03 6.32
C LEU A 377 16.33 31.88 4.80
N GLY A 378 15.23 31.58 4.13
CA GLY A 378 15.20 31.20 2.72
C GLY A 378 15.35 29.69 2.54
N THR A 379 15.79 29.25 1.35
CA THR A 379 15.80 27.84 0.94
C THR A 379 17.20 27.24 0.93
N ARG A 380 17.27 25.94 1.23
CA ARG A 380 18.46 25.10 1.04
C ARG A 380 18.08 23.85 0.26
N VAL A 381 18.76 23.65 -0.86
CA VAL A 381 18.55 22.53 -1.78
C VAL A 381 19.53 21.39 -1.48
N PHE A 382 19.05 20.16 -1.60
CA PHE A 382 19.81 18.92 -1.59
C PHE A 382 19.65 18.26 -2.95
N GLU A 383 20.61 18.52 -3.84
CA GLU A 383 20.65 17.96 -5.20
C GLU A 383 20.96 16.46 -5.23
N ASP A 384 21.55 15.97 -4.15
CA ASP A 384 21.83 14.57 -3.92
C ASP A 384 21.80 14.31 -2.41
N TYR A 385 21.40 13.10 -2.02
CA TYR A 385 21.31 12.69 -0.62
C TYR A 385 21.80 11.27 -0.45
N ASP A 386 22.54 11.03 0.63
CA ASP A 386 23.10 9.73 0.93
C ASP A 386 22.01 8.74 1.32
N LEU A 387 21.60 7.91 0.34
CA LEU A 387 20.57 6.89 0.52
C LEU A 387 20.93 5.89 1.61
N GLN A 388 22.22 5.64 1.86
CA GLN A 388 22.65 4.69 2.89
C GLN A 388 22.25 5.16 4.29
N LYS A 389 22.26 6.47 4.54
CA LYS A 389 21.77 7.06 5.80
C LYS A 389 20.26 6.90 5.96
N LEU A 390 19.52 6.97 4.85
CA LEU A 390 18.06 6.84 4.87
C LEU A 390 17.61 5.43 5.25
N VAL A 391 18.41 4.40 4.96
CA VAL A 391 18.06 3.00 5.26
C VAL A 391 17.70 2.79 6.73
N ASP A 392 18.43 3.44 7.64
CA ASP A 392 18.21 3.33 9.08
C ASP A 392 16.90 4.00 9.55
N TYR A 393 16.35 4.91 8.74
CA TYR A 393 15.10 5.63 9.00
C TYR A 393 13.87 5.00 8.34
N ILE A 394 14.02 3.86 7.64
CA ILE A 394 12.91 3.19 6.97
C ILE A 394 11.89 2.66 7.99
N ASP A 395 10.63 3.06 7.85
CA ASP A 395 9.52 2.31 8.43
C ASP A 395 9.10 1.14 7.55
N TRP A 396 9.52 -0.06 7.95
CA TRP A 396 9.18 -1.32 7.29
C TRP A 396 7.72 -1.75 7.49
N LYS A 397 6.96 -1.17 8.44
CA LYS A 397 5.57 -1.59 8.65
C LYS A 397 4.72 -1.36 7.38
N PRO A 398 4.66 -0.16 6.77
CA PRO A 398 3.85 0.01 5.58
C PRO A 398 4.42 -0.74 4.36
N PHE A 399 5.72 -1.06 4.33
CA PHE A 399 6.27 -1.99 3.34
C PHE A 399 5.60 -3.37 3.42
N PHE A 400 5.45 -3.95 4.62
CA PHE A 400 4.72 -5.21 4.77
C PHE A 400 3.22 -5.09 4.48
N ASP A 401 2.62 -3.92 4.76
CA ASP A 401 1.21 -3.66 4.44
C ASP A 401 0.97 -3.66 2.91
N VAL A 402 1.90 -3.13 2.10
CA VAL A 402 1.86 -3.22 0.62
C VAL A 402 1.83 -4.68 0.16
N TRP A 403 2.63 -5.55 0.79
CA TRP A 403 2.65 -6.98 0.52
C TRP A 403 1.53 -7.77 1.23
N GLN A 404 0.58 -7.08 1.87
CA GLN A 404 -0.50 -7.67 2.68
C GLN A 404 -0.03 -8.68 3.74
N LEU A 405 1.22 -8.55 4.20
CA LEU A 405 1.78 -9.41 5.25
C LEU A 405 1.46 -8.81 6.61
N ARG A 406 0.39 -9.31 7.24
CA ARG A 406 -0.08 -8.84 8.55
C ARG A 406 0.21 -9.87 9.63
N GLY A 407 1.18 -9.58 10.50
CA GLY A 407 1.42 -10.39 11.68
C GLY A 407 0.22 -10.37 12.65
N ARG A 408 0.04 -11.42 13.45
CA ARG A 408 -0.98 -11.47 14.53
C ARG A 408 -0.40 -10.94 15.83
N TYR A 409 -1.24 -10.48 16.76
CA TYR A 409 -0.76 -10.06 18.08
C TYR A 409 -0.13 -11.25 18.82
N PRO A 410 1.06 -11.11 19.44
CA PRO A 410 1.85 -9.90 19.69
C PRO A 410 2.88 -9.50 18.59
N ASN A 411 2.93 -10.23 17.48
CA ASN A 411 3.89 -10.12 16.38
C ASN A 411 3.41 -9.23 15.20
N ARG A 412 2.51 -8.26 15.42
CA ARG A 412 1.88 -7.49 14.33
C ARG A 412 2.84 -6.63 13.50
N GLY A 413 3.85 -6.05 14.14
CA GLY A 413 4.73 -5.05 13.52
C GLY A 413 6.14 -5.57 13.31
N PHE A 414 6.89 -4.91 12.43
CA PHE A 414 8.33 -5.11 12.29
C PHE A 414 9.07 -4.73 13.60
N PRO A 415 10.14 -5.46 13.99
CA PRO A 415 10.64 -6.71 13.39
C PRO A 415 9.93 -7.97 13.90
N LYS A 416 8.97 -7.85 14.83
CA LYS A 416 8.28 -8.99 15.45
C LYS A 416 7.49 -9.86 14.46
N ILE A 417 7.07 -9.30 13.33
CA ILE A 417 6.42 -10.03 12.24
C ILE A 417 7.21 -11.26 11.78
N PHE A 418 8.54 -11.23 11.88
CA PHE A 418 9.43 -12.35 11.59
C PHE A 418 9.24 -13.58 12.48
N ASN A 419 8.63 -13.39 13.65
CA ASN A 419 8.33 -14.45 14.61
C ASN A 419 6.86 -14.90 14.53
N ASP A 420 6.08 -14.35 13.59
CA ASP A 420 4.73 -14.83 13.35
C ASP A 420 4.75 -16.24 12.74
N LYS A 421 3.90 -17.13 13.26
CA LYS A 421 3.87 -18.55 12.85
C LYS A 421 3.37 -18.74 11.42
N ILE A 422 2.58 -17.81 10.90
CA ILE A 422 1.89 -17.93 9.61
C ILE A 422 2.64 -17.13 8.56
N VAL A 423 2.92 -15.84 8.82
CA VAL A 423 3.53 -14.94 7.83
C VAL A 423 5.03 -14.75 8.01
N GLY A 424 5.62 -15.21 9.12
CA GLY A 424 6.96 -14.78 9.53
C GLY A 424 8.09 -15.25 8.61
N GLU A 425 8.00 -16.45 8.05
CA GLU A 425 9.00 -16.94 7.08
C GLU A 425 8.98 -16.14 5.78
N GLU A 426 7.79 -15.89 5.24
CA GLU A 426 7.62 -15.12 4.01
C GLU A 426 7.97 -13.64 4.22
N ALA A 427 7.64 -13.08 5.40
CA ALA A 427 8.08 -11.75 5.80
C ALA A 427 9.62 -11.63 5.84
N LYS A 428 10.34 -12.64 6.32
CA LYS A 428 11.81 -12.67 6.28
C LYS A 428 12.33 -12.74 4.84
N LYS A 429 11.73 -13.56 3.99
CA LYS A 429 12.14 -13.71 2.59
C LYS A 429 11.99 -12.40 1.81
N VAL A 430 10.80 -11.80 1.82
CA VAL A 430 10.54 -10.53 1.13
C VAL A 430 11.43 -9.41 1.68
N TYR A 431 11.69 -9.38 2.99
CA TYR A 431 12.59 -8.41 3.59
C TYR A 431 14.04 -8.59 3.11
N ASN A 432 14.56 -9.82 3.09
CA ASN A 432 15.91 -10.09 2.61
C ASN A 432 16.07 -9.73 1.13
N GLU A 433 15.06 -10.02 0.31
CA GLU A 433 15.03 -9.64 -1.10
C GLU A 433 14.99 -8.12 -1.26
N ALA A 434 14.18 -7.42 -0.47
CA ALA A 434 14.13 -5.97 -0.43
C ALA A 434 15.47 -5.35 -0.03
N GLN A 435 16.14 -5.92 0.99
CA GLN A 435 17.48 -5.49 1.42
C GLN A 435 18.54 -5.70 0.34
N ASN A 436 18.51 -6.84 -0.35
CA ASN A 436 19.44 -7.12 -1.45
C ASN A 436 19.23 -6.15 -2.62
N LEU A 437 17.97 -5.92 -3.01
CA LEU A 437 17.66 -4.96 -4.07
C LEU A 437 18.04 -3.54 -3.66
N LEU A 438 17.68 -3.11 -2.45
CA LEU A 438 18.05 -1.81 -1.90
C LEU A 438 19.57 -1.58 -1.94
N LYS A 439 20.35 -2.59 -1.55
CA LYS A 439 21.82 -2.54 -1.63
C LYS A 439 22.32 -2.38 -3.07
N SER A 440 21.75 -3.11 -4.04
CA SER A 440 22.08 -2.96 -5.46
C SER A 440 21.71 -1.57 -5.98
N LEU A 441 20.50 -1.08 -5.69
CA LEU A 441 20.02 0.23 -6.10
C LEU A 441 20.93 1.37 -5.60
N ILE A 442 21.40 1.28 -4.35
CA ILE A 442 22.33 2.25 -3.76
C ILE A 442 23.73 2.11 -4.36
N THR A 443 24.28 0.90 -4.44
CA THR A 443 25.65 0.67 -4.92
C THR A 443 25.82 1.05 -6.40
N GLU A 444 24.80 0.79 -7.21
CA GLU A 444 24.77 1.07 -8.64
C GLU A 444 24.26 2.50 -8.95
N ASN A 445 23.91 3.29 -7.93
CA ASN A 445 23.35 4.65 -8.05
C ASN A 445 22.14 4.72 -9.00
N LYS A 446 21.26 3.71 -8.95
CA LYS A 446 20.06 3.66 -9.80
C LYS A 446 18.92 4.55 -9.30
N LEU A 447 18.93 4.87 -8.01
CA LEU A 447 18.01 5.82 -7.39
C LEU A 447 18.76 7.06 -6.91
N LYS A 448 18.09 8.21 -6.89
CA LYS A 448 18.62 9.45 -6.33
C LYS A 448 17.58 10.11 -5.43
N ALA A 449 17.99 10.56 -4.25
CA ALA A 449 17.13 11.35 -3.39
C ALA A 449 17.45 12.83 -3.55
N LYS A 450 16.43 13.64 -3.82
CA LYS A 450 16.53 15.10 -3.86
C LYS A 450 15.51 15.73 -2.94
N GLY A 451 15.82 16.92 -2.44
CA GLY A 451 14.86 17.66 -1.66
C GLY A 451 15.28 19.08 -1.36
N LEU A 452 14.41 19.78 -0.67
CA LEU A 452 14.60 21.16 -0.25
C LEU A 452 13.98 21.33 1.13
N ILE A 453 14.60 22.20 1.93
CA ILE A 453 13.97 22.82 3.10
C ILE A 453 14.00 24.34 2.94
N GLY A 454 13.09 25.03 3.60
CA GLY A 454 13.20 26.47 3.76
C GLY A 454 12.52 26.98 5.02
N PHE A 455 12.92 28.18 5.46
CA PHE A 455 12.38 28.84 6.64
C PHE A 455 12.14 30.32 6.39
N TRP A 456 11.00 30.83 6.87
CA TRP A 456 10.64 32.23 6.75
C TRP A 456 10.07 32.75 8.06
N PRO A 457 10.29 34.04 8.39
CA PRO A 457 9.53 34.73 9.41
C PRO A 457 8.03 34.61 9.15
N ALA A 458 7.27 34.23 10.19
CA ALA A 458 5.86 33.92 10.09
C ALA A 458 5.04 34.62 11.19
N ARG A 459 3.81 34.99 10.88
CA ARG A 459 2.81 35.45 11.85
C ARG A 459 1.44 34.89 11.53
N SER A 460 0.65 34.60 12.56
CA SER A 460 -0.76 34.28 12.37
C SER A 460 -1.63 35.54 12.37
N ILE A 461 -2.63 35.54 11.49
CA ILE A 461 -3.75 36.49 11.52
C ILE A 461 -5.02 35.66 11.41
N LYS A 462 -5.77 35.57 12.51
CA LYS A 462 -6.92 34.66 12.65
C LYS A 462 -6.53 33.20 12.30
N ASP A 463 -7.06 32.68 11.20
CA ASP A 463 -6.90 31.29 10.78
C ASP A 463 -5.75 31.08 9.78
N ASP A 464 -5.07 32.16 9.37
CA ASP A 464 -4.02 32.12 8.35
C ASP A 464 -2.63 32.35 8.93
N ILE A 465 -1.62 31.88 8.20
CA ILE A 465 -0.20 32.11 8.48
C ILE A 465 0.38 32.94 7.33
N TYR A 466 0.90 34.11 7.64
CA TYR A 466 1.55 35.03 6.71
C TYR A 466 3.06 34.94 6.84
N LEU A 467 3.74 34.84 5.71
CA LEU A 467 5.20 34.79 5.63
C LEU A 467 5.77 36.07 5.06
N TYR A 468 6.98 36.41 5.50
CA TYR A 468 7.66 37.65 5.16
C TYR A 468 9.10 37.38 4.71
N ASP A 469 9.66 38.30 3.95
CA ASP A 469 11.03 38.18 3.43
C ASP A 469 12.09 38.45 4.49
N THR A 470 11.78 39.34 5.45
CA THR A 470 12.72 39.75 6.51
C THR A 470 12.03 39.83 7.87
N GLU A 471 12.81 39.91 8.94
CA GLU A 471 12.29 40.06 10.32
C GLU A 471 12.00 41.52 10.70
N GLU A 472 12.42 42.50 9.89
CA GLU A 472 12.38 43.91 10.27
C GLU A 472 10.98 44.51 10.12
N LYS A 473 10.40 44.98 11.23
CA LYS A 473 9.14 45.77 11.25
C LYS A 473 8.00 45.17 10.40
N LEU A 474 7.71 43.89 10.63
CA LEU A 474 6.65 43.11 9.96
C LEU A 474 5.28 43.79 9.88
N GLN A 475 4.94 44.69 10.81
CA GLN A 475 3.66 45.42 10.81
C GLN A 475 3.42 46.27 9.56
N ASN A 476 4.47 46.63 8.80
CA ASN A 476 4.37 47.44 7.59
C ASN A 476 4.89 46.73 6.33
N LEU A 477 5.19 45.43 6.41
CA LEU A 477 5.70 44.65 5.29
C LEU A 477 4.56 43.90 4.60
N GLU A 478 4.61 43.85 3.27
CA GLU A 478 3.75 42.98 2.49
C GLU A 478 4.20 41.52 2.66
N SER A 479 3.25 40.61 2.87
CA SER A 479 3.54 39.19 2.98
C SER A 479 3.93 38.61 1.63
N ILE A 480 4.99 37.80 1.58
CA ILE A 480 5.44 37.13 0.35
C ILE A 480 4.62 35.87 0.03
N ALA A 481 4.01 35.27 1.06
CA ALA A 481 3.15 34.11 0.93
C ALA A 481 2.16 34.04 2.10
N LYS A 482 1.08 33.30 1.89
CA LYS A 482 0.04 33.06 2.87
C LYS A 482 -0.41 31.59 2.79
N PHE A 483 -0.41 30.93 3.94
CA PHE A 483 -1.01 29.62 4.12
C PHE A 483 -2.35 29.77 4.83
N CYS A 484 -3.42 29.30 4.19
CA CYS A 484 -4.77 29.49 4.68
C CYS A 484 -5.20 28.29 5.52
N GLY A 485 -5.42 28.48 6.82
CA GLY A 485 -5.84 27.40 7.71
C GLY A 485 -7.36 27.17 7.72
N LEU A 486 -7.72 25.93 8.07
CA LEU A 486 -9.08 25.51 8.39
C LEU A 486 -9.17 25.17 9.88
N ARG A 487 -10.35 25.40 10.45
CA ARG A 487 -10.64 25.32 11.88
C ARG A 487 -11.73 24.29 12.14
N GLN A 488 -11.60 23.53 13.22
CA GLN A 488 -12.64 22.61 13.65
C GLN A 488 -13.96 23.36 13.93
N GLN A 489 -15.09 22.82 13.47
CA GLN A 489 -16.44 23.37 13.75
C GLN A 489 -17.39 22.36 14.42
N VAL A 490 -17.07 21.08 14.46
CA VAL A 490 -17.91 20.06 15.12
C VAL A 490 -17.97 20.35 16.63
N GLU A 491 -19.17 20.54 17.15
CA GLU A 491 -19.38 20.81 18.58
C GLU A 491 -18.89 19.61 19.40
N LYS A 492 -18.06 19.88 20.39
CA LYS A 492 -17.57 18.89 21.35
C LYS A 492 -18.57 18.72 22.48
N ASP A 493 -18.47 17.58 23.18
CA ASP A 493 -19.32 17.28 24.33
C ASP A 493 -19.38 18.46 25.31
N SER A 494 -20.56 18.73 25.88
CA SER A 494 -20.85 19.94 26.66
C SER A 494 -19.97 20.15 27.91
N GLY A 495 -19.19 19.14 28.31
CA GLY A 495 -18.19 19.21 29.38
C GLY A 495 -16.73 19.30 28.92
N SER A 496 -16.46 19.22 27.61
CA SER A 496 -15.11 19.31 27.06
C SER A 496 -14.63 20.76 27.07
N THR A 497 -13.45 20.98 27.63
CA THR A 497 -12.71 22.24 27.57
C THR A 497 -11.73 22.28 26.39
N ASP A 498 -11.77 21.28 25.50
CA ASP A 498 -10.82 21.16 24.42
C ASP A 498 -11.03 22.27 23.37
N PRO A 499 -9.97 22.95 22.94
CA PRO A 499 -10.06 24.07 22.01
C PRO A 499 -10.34 23.60 20.57
N TYR A 500 -10.89 24.50 19.75
CA TYR A 500 -11.18 24.24 18.34
C TYR A 500 -9.95 24.59 17.51
N TYR A 501 -9.17 23.57 17.16
CA TYR A 501 -7.84 23.77 16.58
C TYR A 501 -7.88 24.31 15.15
N CYS A 502 -6.91 25.18 14.85
CA CYS A 502 -6.44 25.56 13.53
C CYS A 502 -4.91 25.53 13.52
N LEU A 503 -4.26 25.21 12.39
CA LEU A 503 -2.79 25.20 12.30
C LEU A 503 -2.18 26.57 12.61
N SER A 504 -2.87 27.67 12.29
CA SER A 504 -2.41 29.03 12.61
C SER A 504 -2.29 29.29 14.12
N ASP A 505 -2.98 28.53 14.97
CA ASP A 505 -2.92 28.68 16.42
C ASP A 505 -1.52 28.32 16.97
N PHE A 506 -0.69 27.62 16.19
CA PHE A 506 0.67 27.23 16.54
C PHE A 506 1.74 28.19 16.01
N ILE A 507 1.35 29.35 15.46
CA ILE A 507 2.26 30.43 15.04
C ILE A 507 1.87 31.72 15.78
N SER A 508 2.87 32.49 16.21
CA SER A 508 2.65 33.71 16.98
C SER A 508 1.73 34.71 16.25
N PRO A 509 0.67 35.22 16.89
CA PRO A 509 -0.19 36.25 16.30
C PRO A 509 0.58 37.52 16.03
N LEU A 510 0.24 38.23 14.96
CA LEU A 510 0.86 39.53 14.62
C LEU A 510 0.79 40.53 15.79
N GLU A 511 -0.33 40.54 16.52
CA GLU A 511 -0.60 41.41 17.67
C GLU A 511 0.26 41.08 18.91
N SER A 512 0.79 39.86 18.99
CA SER A 512 1.61 39.43 20.14
C SER A 512 2.95 40.17 20.21
N GLY A 513 3.45 40.67 19.07
CA GLY A 513 4.77 41.27 18.93
C GLY A 513 5.93 40.27 19.03
N VAL A 514 5.67 38.97 19.16
CA VAL A 514 6.69 37.92 19.31
C VAL A 514 7.10 37.38 17.95
N SER A 515 8.40 37.23 17.70
CA SER A 515 8.92 36.60 16.48
C SER A 515 8.76 35.10 16.45
N ASP A 516 8.28 34.60 15.31
CA ASP A 516 8.04 33.20 15.01
C ASP A 516 8.33 32.92 13.53
N TYR A 517 8.39 31.63 13.17
CA TYR A 517 8.85 31.14 11.88
C TYR A 517 8.04 29.94 11.44
N LEU A 518 7.97 29.75 10.13
CA LEU A 518 7.40 28.55 9.53
C LEU A 518 8.46 27.96 8.61
N GLY A 519 8.62 26.64 8.70
CA GLY A 519 9.44 25.90 7.74
C GLY A 519 8.59 25.19 6.70
N LEU A 520 9.21 24.76 5.60
CA LEU A 520 8.62 23.78 4.69
C LEU A 520 9.68 22.84 4.14
N PHE A 521 9.25 21.71 3.61
CA PHE A 521 10.09 20.78 2.87
C PHE A 521 9.36 20.14 1.70
N ALA A 522 10.14 19.67 0.74
CA ALA A 522 9.74 18.69 -0.26
C ALA A 522 10.92 17.75 -0.55
N VAL A 523 10.68 16.45 -0.53
CA VAL A 523 11.68 15.41 -0.76
C VAL A 523 11.11 14.36 -1.70
N ALA A 524 11.96 13.76 -2.53
CA ALA A 524 11.54 12.70 -3.44
C ALA A 524 12.67 11.74 -3.80
N CYS A 525 12.29 10.53 -4.21
CA CYS A 525 13.18 9.53 -4.79
C CYS A 525 12.96 9.44 -6.30
N PHE A 526 14.00 9.74 -7.09
CA PHE A 526 14.03 9.72 -8.55
C PHE A 526 14.68 8.44 -9.08
N GLY A 527 14.35 8.05 -10.31
CA GLY A 527 14.87 6.85 -10.99
C GLY A 527 13.91 5.65 -11.00
N VAL A 528 12.77 5.75 -10.30
CA VAL A 528 11.81 4.66 -10.12
C VAL A 528 11.13 4.30 -11.44
N ASP A 529 10.71 5.28 -12.23
CA ASP A 529 9.97 5.05 -13.48
C ASP A 529 10.85 4.40 -14.55
N GLU A 530 12.12 4.77 -14.64
CA GLU A 530 13.08 4.14 -15.54
C GLU A 530 13.28 2.66 -15.18
N LEU A 531 13.41 2.35 -13.89
CA LEU A 531 13.52 0.98 -13.38
C LEU A 531 12.25 0.18 -13.63
N CYS A 532 11.07 0.77 -13.41
CA CYS A 532 9.80 0.11 -13.69
C CYS A 532 9.70 -0.27 -15.17
N LYS A 533 10.04 0.64 -16.09
CA LYS A 533 10.07 0.35 -17.54
C LYS A 533 11.07 -0.75 -17.90
N GLU A 534 12.18 -0.87 -17.19
CA GLU A 534 13.14 -1.96 -17.39
C GLU A 534 12.57 -3.31 -16.97
N TYR A 535 11.92 -3.37 -15.80
CA TYR A 535 11.29 -4.58 -15.28
C TYR A 535 10.01 -4.96 -16.06
N GLU A 536 9.25 -4.00 -16.58
CA GLU A 536 8.09 -4.24 -17.44
C GLU A 536 8.48 -5.00 -18.71
N LYS A 537 9.60 -4.64 -19.34
CA LYS A 537 10.14 -5.36 -20.52
C LYS A 537 10.50 -6.81 -20.20
N GLN A 538 10.79 -7.11 -18.94
CA GLN A 538 11.12 -8.45 -18.44
C GLN A 538 9.89 -9.19 -17.90
N SER A 539 8.70 -8.57 -17.95
CA SER A 539 7.47 -9.07 -17.33
C SER A 539 7.64 -9.36 -15.84
N ASP A 540 8.45 -8.55 -15.15
CA ASP A 540 8.76 -8.71 -13.73
C ASP A 540 7.92 -7.79 -12.83
N ASP A 541 6.66 -8.14 -12.62
CA ASP A 541 5.73 -7.38 -11.76
C ASP A 541 6.20 -7.30 -10.30
N TYR A 542 6.88 -8.33 -9.81
CA TYR A 542 7.37 -8.37 -8.43
C TYR A 542 8.45 -7.33 -8.20
N SER A 543 9.42 -7.20 -9.12
CA SER A 543 10.48 -6.18 -9.01
C SER A 543 9.93 -4.77 -9.22
N ILE A 544 8.91 -4.59 -10.07
CA ILE A 544 8.19 -3.30 -10.21
C ILE A 544 7.56 -2.89 -8.88
N ILE A 545 6.81 -3.79 -8.24
CA ILE A 545 6.17 -3.49 -6.94
C ILE A 545 7.22 -3.27 -5.86
N MET A 546 8.30 -4.07 -5.85
CA MET A 546 9.39 -3.97 -4.90
C MET A 546 10.12 -2.62 -5.00
N VAL A 547 10.49 -2.19 -6.21
CA VAL A 547 11.22 -0.93 -6.40
C VAL A 547 10.37 0.27 -6.02
N LYS A 548 9.07 0.28 -6.38
CA LYS A 548 8.13 1.33 -5.98
C LYS A 548 7.96 1.37 -4.47
N ALA A 549 7.73 0.22 -3.83
CA ALA A 549 7.58 0.14 -2.38
C ALA A 549 8.84 0.61 -1.63
N LEU A 550 10.03 0.24 -2.11
CA LEU A 550 11.32 0.69 -1.55
C LEU A 550 11.54 2.20 -1.75
N ALA A 551 11.20 2.74 -2.91
CA ALA A 551 11.33 4.17 -3.18
C ALA A 551 10.41 5.00 -2.28
N ASP A 552 9.16 4.56 -2.04
CA ASP A 552 8.25 5.18 -1.08
C ASP A 552 8.84 5.13 0.34
N ARG A 553 9.43 3.99 0.73
CA ARG A 553 10.13 3.87 2.03
C ARG A 553 11.28 4.85 2.15
N LEU A 554 12.06 5.05 1.08
CA LEU A 554 13.17 5.99 1.05
C LEU A 554 12.70 7.45 1.12
N ALA A 555 11.61 7.80 0.42
CA ALA A 555 11.03 9.14 0.47
C ALA A 555 10.50 9.47 1.88
N GLU A 556 9.81 8.54 2.53
CA GLU A 556 9.35 8.69 3.92
C GLU A 556 10.52 8.76 4.91
N ALA A 557 11.53 7.91 4.74
CA ALA A 557 12.75 7.92 5.55
C ALA A 557 13.49 9.26 5.41
N PHE A 558 13.55 9.82 4.20
CA PHE A 558 14.12 11.15 3.97
C PHE A 558 13.32 12.23 4.70
N ALA A 559 12.00 12.18 4.67
CA ALA A 559 11.18 13.14 5.40
C ALA A 559 11.39 13.08 6.93
N GLU A 560 11.57 11.88 7.51
CA GLU A 560 11.83 11.72 8.94
C GLU A 560 13.25 12.16 9.33
N GLU A 561 14.27 11.72 8.60
CA GLU A 561 15.67 12.07 8.87
C GLU A 561 15.90 13.58 8.68
N LEU A 562 15.35 14.16 7.60
CA LEU A 562 15.46 15.59 7.35
C LEU A 562 14.72 16.38 8.42
N HIS A 563 13.56 15.90 8.90
CA HIS A 563 12.86 16.53 10.00
C HIS A 563 13.70 16.50 11.29
N GLU A 564 14.33 15.38 11.63
CA GLU A 564 15.27 15.30 12.76
C GLU A 564 16.40 16.34 12.62
N ARG A 565 17.02 16.42 11.44
CA ARG A 565 18.07 17.42 11.17
C ARG A 565 17.54 18.85 11.23
N VAL A 566 16.29 19.10 10.84
CA VAL A 566 15.66 20.41 11.03
C VAL A 566 15.57 20.75 12.52
N ARG A 567 15.10 19.83 13.36
CA ARG A 567 14.99 20.07 14.81
C ARG A 567 16.33 20.30 15.49
N LYS A 568 17.38 19.56 15.08
CA LYS A 568 18.70 19.56 15.73
C LYS A 568 19.69 20.55 15.13
N GLU A 569 19.71 20.70 13.81
CA GLU A 569 20.76 21.40 13.05
C GLU A 569 20.26 22.65 12.33
N PHE A 570 19.19 22.57 11.53
CA PHE A 570 18.83 23.66 10.61
C PHE A 570 17.93 24.72 11.23
N TRP A 571 16.86 24.31 11.92
CA TRP A 571 16.08 25.19 12.77
C TRP A 571 16.69 25.21 14.18
N ALA A 572 17.13 24.05 14.64
CA ALA A 572 17.93 23.89 15.86
C ALA A 572 17.22 24.35 17.14
N TYR A 573 15.90 24.12 17.22
CA TYR A 573 15.10 24.36 18.42
C TYR A 573 15.20 23.24 19.47
N CYS A 574 15.68 22.05 19.08
CA CYS A 574 15.92 20.90 19.96
C CYS A 574 17.35 20.32 19.78
N LYS A 575 18.40 21.13 19.95
CA LYS A 575 19.81 20.74 19.68
C LYS A 575 20.30 19.50 20.45
N ASN A 576 19.78 19.30 21.66
CA ASN A 576 20.20 18.22 22.55
C ASN A 576 19.29 16.98 22.45
N GLU A 577 18.42 16.91 21.43
CA GLU A 577 17.54 15.76 21.21
C GLU A 577 18.37 14.48 20.96
N GLN A 578 18.11 13.45 21.76
CA GLN A 578 18.65 12.10 21.62
C GLN A 578 17.49 11.12 21.71
N LEU A 579 16.81 10.93 20.58
CA LEU A 579 15.69 9.98 20.47
C LEU A 579 16.15 8.72 19.75
N GLU A 580 15.65 7.58 20.23
CA GLU A 580 15.74 6.36 19.44
C GLU A 580 14.71 6.40 18.31
N PHE A 581 14.96 5.64 17.25
CA PHE A 581 14.04 5.56 16.11
C PHE A 581 12.61 5.13 16.52
N SER A 582 12.48 4.31 17.56
CA SER A 582 11.16 3.92 18.08
C SER A 582 10.38 5.07 18.72
N ASP A 583 11.07 6.09 19.23
CA ASP A 583 10.49 7.31 19.79
C ASP A 583 10.14 8.30 18.68
N LEU A 584 10.96 8.40 17.62
CA LEU A 584 10.64 9.19 16.42
C LEU A 584 9.29 8.78 15.81
N ARG A 585 9.06 7.47 15.67
CA ARG A 585 7.79 6.92 15.15
C ARG A 585 6.58 7.21 16.04
N LYS A 586 6.81 7.38 17.35
CA LYS A 586 5.76 7.75 18.31
C LYS A 586 5.58 9.27 18.42
N ILE A 587 6.28 10.05 17.60
CA ILE A 587 6.23 11.52 17.57
C ILE A 587 6.55 12.08 18.97
N ARG A 588 7.60 11.53 19.61
CA ARG A 588 8.07 11.98 20.95
C ARG A 588 9.09 13.13 20.86
N TYR A 589 8.98 13.93 19.81
CA TYR A 589 9.76 15.15 19.61
C TYR A 589 8.82 16.36 19.60
N ASP A 590 9.38 17.54 19.86
CA ASP A 590 8.65 18.80 19.75
C ASP A 590 8.46 19.20 18.27
N GLY A 591 7.31 19.79 18.00
CA GLY A 591 6.94 20.24 16.66
C GLY A 591 6.30 19.17 15.79
N ILE A 592 5.72 19.61 14.67
CA ILE A 592 5.01 18.77 13.71
C ILE A 592 5.40 19.13 12.27
N ARG A 593 5.09 18.22 11.33
CA ARG A 593 5.36 18.41 9.90
C ARG A 593 4.12 18.18 8.99
N PRO A 594 2.96 18.83 9.25
CA PRO A 594 1.72 18.61 8.51
C PRO A 594 1.88 18.87 7.00
N ALA A 595 1.25 17.99 6.22
CA ALA A 595 1.24 18.05 4.77
C ALA A 595 -0.15 18.44 4.24
N ALA A 596 -0.18 19.21 3.16
CA ALA A 596 -1.43 19.59 2.50
C ALA A 596 -2.10 18.39 1.82
N GLY A 597 -3.33 18.10 2.23
CA GLY A 597 -4.12 16.89 1.94
C GLY A 597 -4.37 16.02 3.18
N TYR A 598 -3.60 16.21 4.26
CA TYR A 598 -3.81 15.47 5.51
C TYR A 598 -5.02 16.03 6.28
N PRO A 599 -5.61 15.29 7.23
CA PRO A 599 -6.78 15.76 7.99
C PRO A 599 -6.60 17.09 8.72
N CYS A 600 -5.36 17.48 9.04
CA CYS A 600 -5.03 18.77 9.68
C CYS A 600 -5.05 19.96 8.70
N GLN A 601 -4.84 19.71 7.42
CA GLN A 601 -4.95 20.66 6.32
C GLN A 601 -5.41 19.93 5.06
N PRO A 602 -6.72 19.66 4.91
CA PRO A 602 -7.24 18.82 3.84
C PRO A 602 -7.20 19.49 2.45
N ASP A 603 -6.98 20.81 2.38
CA ASP A 603 -6.86 21.52 1.11
C ASP A 603 -5.53 21.19 0.40
N HIS A 604 -5.63 20.49 -0.73
CA HIS A 604 -4.46 20.15 -1.55
C HIS A 604 -3.80 21.37 -2.19
N THR A 605 -4.55 22.46 -2.44
CA THR A 605 -4.09 23.66 -3.17
C THR A 605 -3.05 24.47 -2.42
N GLU A 606 -2.90 24.25 -1.10
CA GLU A 606 -1.80 24.84 -0.33
C GLU A 606 -0.41 24.40 -0.83
N LYS A 607 -0.32 23.27 -1.54
CA LYS A 607 0.92 22.89 -2.24
C LYS A 607 1.32 23.91 -3.30
N ILE A 608 0.38 24.55 -3.98
CA ILE A 608 0.71 25.60 -4.98
C ILE A 608 1.49 26.74 -4.30
N THR A 609 1.07 27.15 -3.10
CA THR A 609 1.79 28.15 -2.30
C THR A 609 3.19 27.66 -1.94
N MET A 610 3.35 26.40 -1.51
CA MET A 610 4.66 25.83 -1.19
C MET A 610 5.60 25.82 -2.40
N TRP A 611 5.10 25.38 -3.56
CA TRP A 611 5.87 25.27 -4.81
C TRP A 611 6.32 26.64 -5.30
N ARG A 612 5.43 27.64 -5.26
CA ARG A 612 5.75 29.01 -5.66
C ARG A 612 6.73 29.68 -4.68
N LEU A 613 6.53 29.53 -3.37
CA LEU A 613 7.34 30.19 -2.35
C LEU A 613 8.79 29.71 -2.37
N ALA A 614 9.00 28.39 -2.44
CA ALA A 614 10.33 27.79 -2.34
C ALA A 614 10.94 27.41 -3.70
N ASN A 615 10.24 27.71 -4.80
CA ASN A 615 10.63 27.35 -6.15
C ASN A 615 10.96 25.85 -6.30
N ILE A 616 10.08 24.98 -5.76
CA ILE A 616 10.36 23.55 -5.53
C ILE A 616 10.64 22.82 -6.85
N GLU A 617 9.83 23.05 -7.88
CA GLU A 617 9.96 22.35 -9.16
C GLU A 617 11.28 22.67 -9.85
N GLU A 618 11.64 23.96 -9.96
CA GLU A 618 12.92 24.36 -10.58
C GLU A 618 14.13 23.89 -9.77
N ALA A 619 14.03 23.94 -8.43
CA ALA A 619 15.13 23.60 -7.54
C ALA A 619 15.37 22.08 -7.37
N THR A 620 14.33 21.25 -7.52
CA THR A 620 14.42 19.81 -7.19
C THR A 620 13.96 18.89 -8.31
N GLY A 621 13.17 19.39 -9.26
CA GLY A 621 12.47 18.59 -10.27
C GLY A 621 11.18 17.93 -9.78
N ILE A 622 10.75 18.17 -8.53
CA ILE A 622 9.50 17.62 -8.00
C ILE A 622 8.32 18.45 -8.55
N GLN A 623 7.46 17.84 -9.35
CA GLN A 623 6.37 18.51 -10.05
C GLN A 623 5.02 18.29 -9.35
N LEU A 624 4.03 19.13 -9.65
CA LEU A 624 2.63 18.92 -9.29
C LEU A 624 1.79 18.59 -10.52
N THR A 625 0.92 17.59 -10.41
CA THR A 625 -0.10 17.31 -11.43
C THR A 625 -1.27 18.29 -11.34
N GLU A 626 -2.21 18.22 -12.27
CA GLU A 626 -3.45 19.02 -12.24
C GLU A 626 -4.29 18.80 -10.97
N SER A 627 -4.25 17.61 -10.38
CA SER A 627 -4.91 17.29 -9.10
C SER A 627 -4.00 17.49 -7.89
N LEU A 628 -2.81 18.05 -8.12
CA LEU A 628 -1.80 18.34 -7.11
C LEU A 628 -1.25 17.07 -6.44
N ALA A 629 -1.21 15.95 -7.16
CA ALA A 629 -0.30 14.85 -6.80
C ALA A 629 1.14 15.27 -7.10
N MET A 630 2.11 14.74 -6.36
CA MET A 630 3.53 15.01 -6.60
C MET A 630 4.10 14.01 -7.60
N PHE A 631 5.00 14.46 -8.48
CA PHE A 631 5.77 13.62 -9.37
C PHE A 631 7.28 13.85 -9.16
N PRO A 632 8.11 12.82 -8.94
CA PRO A 632 7.77 11.39 -8.93
C PRO A 632 6.84 11.01 -7.76
N ALA A 633 6.13 9.88 -7.89
CA ALA A 633 5.12 9.45 -6.91
C ALA A 633 5.71 9.22 -5.51
N SER A 634 6.95 8.71 -5.44
CA SER A 634 7.70 8.55 -4.20
C SER A 634 8.24 9.90 -3.70
N ALA A 635 7.33 10.76 -3.24
CA ALA A 635 7.60 12.10 -2.76
C ALA A 635 6.80 12.45 -1.50
N VAL A 636 7.37 13.31 -0.66
CA VAL A 636 6.75 13.82 0.57
C VAL A 636 7.01 15.31 0.68
N SER A 637 5.99 16.10 1.01
CA SER A 637 6.14 17.53 1.28
C SER A 637 5.28 17.94 2.48
N GLY A 638 5.65 19.02 3.14
CA GLY A 638 4.87 19.57 4.25
C GLY A 638 5.44 20.85 4.82
N LEU A 639 4.78 21.35 5.86
CA LEU A 639 5.17 22.54 6.62
C LEU A 639 5.73 22.12 7.97
N TYR A 640 6.79 22.77 8.46
CA TYR A 640 7.36 22.55 9.78
C TYR A 640 6.85 23.60 10.77
N PHE A 641 6.38 23.13 11.93
CA PHE A 641 6.01 23.95 13.08
C PHE A 641 6.89 23.56 14.27
N SER A 642 7.54 24.53 14.91
CA SER A 642 8.44 24.27 16.04
C SER A 642 7.77 24.38 17.42
N ASN A 643 6.53 24.88 17.50
CA ASN A 643 5.86 25.08 18.78
C ASN A 643 5.65 23.71 19.48
N PRO A 644 6.13 23.51 20.72
CA PRO A 644 5.97 22.25 21.45
C PRO A 644 4.51 21.82 21.71
N ALA A 645 3.58 22.77 21.71
CA ALA A 645 2.15 22.50 21.88
C ALA A 645 1.44 22.11 20.56
N SER A 646 2.15 22.19 19.43
CA SER A 646 1.64 21.79 18.13
C SER A 646 1.36 20.29 18.09
N ARG A 647 0.26 19.92 17.45
CA ARG A 647 -0.21 18.52 17.38
C ARG A 647 -0.96 18.27 16.09
N TYR A 648 -0.96 17.03 15.63
CA TYR A 648 -1.86 16.60 14.58
C TYR A 648 -3.29 16.52 15.10
N PHE A 649 -4.22 17.15 14.38
CA PHE A 649 -5.66 17.07 14.61
C PHE A 649 -6.37 16.89 13.27
N ALA A 650 -7.61 16.42 13.28
CA ALA A 650 -8.46 16.45 12.10
C ALA A 650 -9.35 17.69 12.15
N VAL A 651 -9.37 18.49 11.08
CA VAL A 651 -10.30 19.62 10.92
C VAL A 651 -11.75 19.13 11.06
N GLY A 652 -12.04 17.93 10.53
CA GLY A 652 -13.38 17.37 10.55
C GLY A 652 -14.29 18.08 9.55
N LYS A 653 -15.61 17.98 9.79
CA LYS A 653 -16.61 18.58 8.89
C LYS A 653 -16.72 20.09 9.14
N ILE A 654 -16.80 20.88 8.05
CA ILE A 654 -16.94 22.34 8.08
C ILE A 654 -18.28 22.80 7.47
N LEU A 655 -18.77 23.94 7.93
CA LEU A 655 -20.00 24.58 7.48
C LEU A 655 -19.74 25.61 6.38
N LYS A 656 -20.83 26.05 5.74
CA LYS A 656 -20.80 26.99 4.61
C LYS A 656 -20.18 28.34 4.97
N ASP A 657 -20.38 28.83 6.19
CA ASP A 657 -19.81 30.08 6.68
C ASP A 657 -18.27 30.08 6.63
N GLN A 658 -17.65 28.95 6.98
CA GLN A 658 -16.21 28.77 6.86
C GLN A 658 -15.74 28.61 5.42
N VAL A 659 -16.50 27.91 4.58
CA VAL A 659 -16.17 27.78 3.15
C VAL A 659 -16.18 29.15 2.47
N GLU A 660 -17.19 29.99 2.72
CA GLU A 660 -17.29 31.34 2.18
C GLU A 660 -16.15 32.26 2.68
N ASP A 661 -15.84 32.21 3.98
CA ASP A 661 -14.70 32.95 4.56
C ASP A 661 -13.35 32.47 3.99
N TYR A 662 -13.19 31.17 3.77
CA TYR A 662 -11.98 30.57 3.19
C TYR A 662 -11.82 30.94 1.71
N ALA A 663 -12.90 30.89 0.93
CA ALA A 663 -12.94 31.31 -0.47
C ALA A 663 -12.54 32.79 -0.61
N LEU A 664 -13.08 33.66 0.24
CA LEU A 664 -12.71 35.07 0.28
C LEU A 664 -11.24 35.27 0.65
N ARG A 665 -10.72 34.54 1.64
CA ARG A 665 -9.29 34.61 2.01
C ARG A 665 -8.39 34.13 0.88
N LYS A 666 -8.74 33.08 0.15
CA LYS A 666 -7.94 32.58 -0.98
C LYS A 666 -8.16 33.34 -2.28
N ASN A 667 -9.16 34.22 -2.32
CA ASN A 667 -9.56 34.97 -3.51
C ASN A 667 -9.94 34.04 -4.67
N VAL A 668 -10.74 33.03 -4.37
CA VAL A 668 -11.27 32.06 -5.35
C VAL A 668 -12.79 31.89 -5.15
N PRO A 669 -13.53 31.43 -6.16
CA PRO A 669 -14.97 31.18 -6.03
C PRO A 669 -15.30 30.10 -5.00
N VAL A 670 -16.45 30.23 -4.33
CA VAL A 670 -16.95 29.25 -3.35
C VAL A 670 -17.02 27.84 -3.94
N ALA A 671 -17.55 27.70 -5.16
CA ALA A 671 -17.68 26.41 -5.85
C ALA A 671 -16.32 25.71 -6.05
N GLU A 672 -15.23 26.47 -6.22
CA GLU A 672 -13.89 25.89 -6.34
C GLU A 672 -13.41 25.33 -4.99
N ILE A 673 -13.65 26.04 -3.88
CA ILE A 673 -13.36 25.53 -2.54
C ILE A 673 -14.22 24.31 -2.21
N GLU A 674 -15.51 24.33 -2.55
CA GLU A 674 -16.43 23.20 -2.33
C GLU A 674 -15.97 21.94 -3.07
N LYS A 675 -15.39 22.10 -4.28
CA LYS A 675 -14.74 21.00 -5.00
C LYS A 675 -13.55 20.45 -4.20
N TRP A 676 -12.55 21.27 -3.88
CA TRP A 676 -11.33 20.80 -3.19
C TRP A 676 -11.59 20.27 -1.77
N LEU A 677 -12.60 20.79 -1.08
CA LEU A 677 -12.97 20.43 0.28
C LEU A 677 -14.17 19.47 0.37
N GLY A 678 -14.66 18.95 -0.76
CA GLY A 678 -15.81 18.05 -0.85
C GLY A 678 -15.88 16.96 0.25
N PRO A 679 -14.78 16.23 0.53
CA PRO A 679 -14.78 15.20 1.57
C PRO A 679 -15.07 15.71 2.98
N ILE A 680 -14.81 16.99 3.26
CA ILE A 680 -14.97 17.60 4.58
C ILE A 680 -16.15 18.56 4.69
N LEU A 681 -16.97 18.72 3.65
CA LEU A 681 -18.19 19.51 3.76
C LEU A 681 -19.19 18.83 4.72
N GLY A 682 -19.70 19.61 5.67
CA GLY A 682 -20.75 19.23 6.63
C GLY A 682 -22.16 19.53 6.13
N TYR A 683 -22.29 19.89 4.86
CA TYR A 683 -23.54 20.20 4.17
C TYR A 683 -23.45 19.67 2.72
N ASP A 684 -24.58 19.62 2.01
CA ASP A 684 -24.59 19.21 0.60
C ASP A 684 -24.30 20.42 -0.30
N SER A 685 -23.30 20.30 -1.16
CA SER A 685 -23.03 21.24 -2.25
C SER A 685 -23.87 20.83 -3.46
N GLU A 686 -24.64 21.77 -4.00
CA GLU A 686 -25.52 21.53 -5.15
C GLU A 686 -24.76 21.35 -6.47
#